data_AF-A0A6A5TUN4-F1
#
_entry.id   AF-A0A6A5TUN4-F1
#
_cell.length_a   1.000
_cell.length_b   1.000
_cell.length_c   1.000
_cell.angle_alpha   90.00
_cell.angle_beta   90.00
_cell.angle_gamma   90.00
#
_symmetry.space_group_name_H-M   'P 1'
#
loop_
_entity.id
_entity.type
_entity.pdbx_description
1 polymer ?
#
loop_
_entity_poly.entity_id
_entity_poly.type
_entity_poly.pdbx_seq_one_letter_code
_entity_poly.pdbx_strand_id
1 'polypeptide(L)'
;MNTTEDDDLKLIRATASLLSDLEKLLTRILRKRSHDSKNIHQRVREIDLGRISALIEPFQEDPQLLDTHLKSFIPPLVAAYLNLLSTSSTHNRKRGYIPLSHAICRILNLFCKVRGEKVVKGFLNNEPRYLEPILSEFETGRNYATTADEPLPQAIVPWTERYILLLWLSHLLLAPFPLASMSTLESSKETSTTLGIELPPEVPQIALRVLRICFHGLQTASKERDAAAALLVKLCVRPDMQKLGLLDAVIKWSLSFFANISEESSDIHQCLGMLTFLSGLATSATNDEMGSSLPAFYDACRSILSQPKLAFVKSSAVARKLIIKTFRHIALHCLKGGDSSNHLDTTTVLEETIEYLLEAVADGDTPVRYAASKALSIITMKLDPEMAGEVVEAILGSLSENVYWQGPKRIVSGVNPLAWHGLTLTLSHLLYRRALSTAQLPEVLNALLLALTFEQRSATGGSVGTNVRDAACFGVWAISRRYATSELLAVETSSVRASEHHKSFSIIQVLAIELLVVACEDPAGNIRRGSSAALQELIGRHPNTVEQGIPLVQIVDFHAVGLRDRAMCEVSVKAGALHEMYWEALFENLLEWRGTGSLDSSSRLSAARTVGLLSAEQSPSVVRKMSDQICAQVAALKPREVEERQGLVSALAALVDQGSRVRTGNLDQSATPNLTHLWSLLERELRLEDTAFTSPALRPELTASAMCSFLGALTAISRRAAGQADVSGLPVQELIRLFNLSLGRHADSVLEAIPCATRNVLEFLYTVSYPEAEKLVKDWLSKLENEASYNGLRWSGFTVALGAAYPVVAEHGESATAIQTRIVEILAFRCTNAVAIEPRTVALLSINVLLKGCASSDRSVPLALSTRDHVAKALHIALNDYTVTERGDVGSLVRLEALSTTGTAWEAGLLNESFHAEELHADVIRLSLEKLDKIRLRAAQALEKGSYELLNKVSSSVADGISSYAYFANALTVLRSTTPDAIKEALCLGFVTSAGMGSESVVQNSRAALLDAIDTWPVDNSQGEETQISLLDVANCLLSLLKQSLETERVLLPLLDVLAFLSDMQVLERLTSTSFNFRALLSYTQKAHFKSTHMPKLHLALDIYRGLGTMPSTQVDTITKVTSMLLHPFPKIRIAAAETLWMLTKEEGLKRQDWSAAPKSLKHAVDGIRGDLGAKRLV
;
A
#
# COMPACT_ATOMS: atom_id res chain seq x y z
N MET A 1 7.64 -2.25 4.96
CA MET A 1 7.39 -2.91 3.67
C MET A 1 6.12 -3.78 3.68
N ASN A 2 5.14 -3.54 4.58
CA ASN A 2 3.88 -4.32 4.63
C ASN A 2 2.76 -3.76 3.73
N THR A 3 3.00 -2.66 3.02
CA THR A 3 1.95 -1.93 2.30
C THR A 3 1.42 -2.70 1.09
N THR A 4 2.28 -3.41 0.36
CA THR A 4 1.88 -4.14 -0.85
C THR A 4 1.07 -5.41 -0.56
N GLU A 5 1.35 -6.12 0.54
CA GLU A 5 0.63 -7.34 0.93
C GLU A 5 -0.81 -7.04 1.42
N ASP A 6 -1.01 -5.88 2.06
CA ASP A 6 -2.33 -5.42 2.49
C ASP A 6 -3.23 -4.98 1.32
N ASP A 7 -2.65 -4.53 0.22
CA ASP A 7 -3.41 -4.00 -0.92
C ASP A 7 -4.01 -5.12 -1.80
N ASP A 8 -3.32 -6.25 -1.96
CA ASP A 8 -3.85 -7.45 -2.65
C ASP A 8 -5.12 -8.01 -1.97
N LEU A 9 -5.11 -8.08 -0.64
CA LEU A 9 -6.25 -8.60 0.12
C LEU A 9 -7.44 -7.63 0.12
N LYS A 10 -7.18 -6.32 0.14
CA LYS A 10 -8.22 -5.30 -0.08
C LYS A 10 -8.85 -5.49 -1.46
N LEU A 11 -8.05 -5.75 -2.49
CA LEU A 11 -8.56 -6.01 -3.84
C LEU A 11 -9.46 -7.25 -3.88
N ILE A 12 -9.04 -8.38 -3.31
CA ILE A 12 -9.85 -9.61 -3.29
C ILE A 12 -11.18 -9.38 -2.56
N ARG A 13 -11.15 -8.72 -1.40
CA ARG A 13 -12.38 -8.38 -0.65
C ARG A 13 -13.30 -7.43 -1.41
N ALA A 14 -12.73 -6.49 -2.18
CA ALA A 14 -13.48 -5.53 -2.98
C ALA A 14 -13.88 -6.06 -4.39
N THR A 15 -13.37 -7.22 -4.82
CA THR A 15 -13.51 -7.70 -6.21
C THR A 15 -14.98 -7.83 -6.62
N ALA A 16 -15.82 -8.43 -5.78
CA ALA A 16 -17.24 -8.62 -6.09
C ALA A 16 -17.98 -7.28 -6.28
N SER A 17 -17.69 -6.28 -5.43
CA SER A 17 -18.31 -4.95 -5.57
C SER A 17 -17.78 -4.21 -6.80
N LEU A 18 -16.47 -4.24 -7.04
CA LEU A 18 -15.83 -3.60 -8.20
C LEU A 18 -16.36 -4.15 -9.52
N LEU A 19 -16.49 -5.48 -9.66
CA LEU A 19 -17.01 -6.13 -10.87
C LEU A 19 -18.49 -5.82 -11.10
N SER A 20 -19.32 -5.84 -10.05
CA SER A 20 -20.74 -5.45 -10.14
C SER A 20 -20.88 -3.99 -10.57
N ASP A 21 -20.10 -3.09 -9.99
CA ASP A 21 -20.16 -1.66 -10.31
C ASP A 21 -19.65 -1.37 -11.71
N LEU A 22 -18.63 -2.11 -12.15
CA LEU A 22 -18.12 -2.06 -13.53
C LEU A 22 -19.19 -2.49 -14.53
N GLU A 23 -19.89 -3.60 -14.29
CA GLU A 23 -20.95 -4.10 -15.16
C GLU A 23 -22.09 -3.08 -15.31
N LYS A 24 -22.55 -2.52 -14.18
CA LYS A 24 -23.59 -1.48 -14.15
C LYS A 24 -23.16 -0.23 -14.91
N LEU A 25 -21.92 0.21 -14.70
CA LEU A 25 -21.39 1.43 -15.31
C LEU A 25 -21.15 1.25 -16.81
N LEU A 26 -20.61 0.11 -17.25
CA LEU A 26 -20.45 -0.24 -18.68
C LEU A 26 -21.80 -0.23 -19.41
N THR A 27 -22.82 -0.84 -18.81
CA THR A 27 -24.17 -0.86 -19.41
C THR A 27 -24.75 0.55 -19.53
N ARG A 28 -24.55 1.38 -18.50
CA ARG A 28 -25.02 2.78 -18.45
C ARG A 28 -24.34 3.68 -19.47
N ILE A 29 -23.03 3.53 -19.72
CA ILE A 29 -22.34 4.36 -20.71
C ILE A 29 -22.71 3.99 -22.15
N LEU A 30 -23.14 2.74 -22.39
CA LEU A 30 -23.49 2.25 -23.71
C LEU A 30 -24.93 2.60 -24.12
N ARG A 31 -25.92 2.51 -23.21
CA ARG A 31 -27.35 2.58 -23.56
C ARG A 31 -28.12 3.70 -22.84
N LYS A 32 -29.03 4.38 -23.56
CA LYS A 32 -29.99 5.33 -22.96
C LYS A 32 -31.07 4.59 -22.16
N ARG A 33 -31.47 5.14 -21.01
CA ARG A 33 -32.44 4.55 -20.04
C ARG A 33 -33.91 4.49 -20.52
N SER A 34 -34.20 4.68 -21.81
CA SER A 34 -35.56 4.70 -22.35
C SER A 34 -36.05 3.28 -22.68
N HIS A 35 -37.36 3.04 -22.56
CA HIS A 35 -38.06 1.76 -22.77
C HIS A 35 -37.90 1.09 -24.16
N ASP A 36 -37.10 1.67 -25.05
CA ASP A 36 -36.86 1.18 -26.41
C ASP A 36 -35.36 0.89 -26.61
N SER A 37 -35.01 -0.40 -26.61
CA SER A 37 -33.67 -0.95 -26.32
C SER A 37 -32.57 -0.72 -27.38
N LYS A 38 -32.81 0.12 -28.40
CA LYS A 38 -31.93 0.24 -29.58
C LYS A 38 -31.04 1.49 -29.64
N ASN A 39 -31.23 2.49 -28.76
CA ASN A 39 -30.51 3.76 -28.88
C ASN A 39 -29.22 3.82 -28.04
N ILE A 40 -28.07 3.75 -28.73
CA ILE A 40 -26.72 3.85 -28.15
C ILE A 40 -26.36 5.33 -27.88
N HIS A 41 -25.59 5.59 -26.81
CA HIS A 41 -25.04 6.93 -26.55
C HIS A 41 -24.03 7.33 -27.63
N GLN A 42 -24.02 8.60 -28.05
CA GLN A 42 -22.98 9.10 -28.95
C GLN A 42 -21.77 9.68 -28.19
N ARG A 43 -21.94 10.01 -26.91
CA ARG A 43 -20.95 10.69 -26.07
C ARG A 43 -21.00 10.19 -24.65
N VAL A 44 -19.86 10.20 -23.97
CA VAL A 44 -19.67 9.78 -22.58
C VAL A 44 -19.07 10.93 -21.79
N ARG A 45 -19.45 11.08 -20.51
CA ARG A 45 -18.86 12.07 -19.62
C ARG A 45 -17.44 11.63 -19.23
N GLU A 46 -16.50 12.57 -19.22
CA GLU A 46 -15.10 12.29 -18.84
C GLU A 46 -15.00 11.64 -17.45
N ILE A 47 -15.83 12.10 -16.50
CA ILE A 47 -15.90 11.57 -15.13
C ILE A 47 -16.33 10.09 -15.12
N ASP A 48 -17.28 9.69 -15.99
CA ASP A 48 -17.73 8.30 -16.04
C ASP A 48 -16.65 7.39 -16.62
N LEU A 49 -15.88 7.86 -17.62
CA LEU A 49 -14.72 7.13 -18.13
C LEU A 49 -13.63 6.99 -17.04
N GLY A 50 -13.35 8.06 -16.28
CA GLY A 50 -12.42 8.02 -15.15
C GLY A 50 -12.82 7.00 -14.08
N ARG A 51 -14.12 6.89 -13.79
CA ARG A 51 -14.66 5.86 -12.88
C ARG A 51 -14.48 4.44 -13.42
N ILE A 52 -14.73 4.21 -14.72
CA ILE A 52 -14.46 2.90 -15.33
C ILE A 52 -12.98 2.53 -15.23
N SER A 53 -12.08 3.48 -15.49
CA SER A 53 -10.65 3.23 -15.33
C SER A 53 -10.31 2.82 -13.89
N ALA A 54 -10.81 3.57 -12.89
CA ALA A 54 -10.58 3.26 -11.48
C ALA A 54 -11.17 1.90 -11.03
N LEU A 55 -12.17 1.37 -11.74
CA LEU A 55 -12.73 0.04 -11.49
C LEU A 55 -11.93 -1.09 -12.15
N ILE A 56 -11.22 -0.83 -13.26
CA ILE A 56 -10.46 -1.86 -13.99
C ILE A 56 -8.98 -1.89 -13.55
N GLU A 57 -8.37 -0.73 -13.28
CA GLU A 57 -6.95 -0.61 -12.92
C GLU A 57 -6.51 -1.47 -11.72
N PRO A 58 -7.30 -1.63 -10.65
CA PRO A 58 -6.89 -2.46 -9.51
C PRO A 58 -6.62 -3.92 -9.88
N PHE A 59 -7.27 -4.45 -10.92
CA PHE A 59 -7.04 -5.82 -11.40
C PHE A 59 -5.70 -6.02 -12.13
N GLN A 60 -4.85 -5.00 -12.25
CA GLN A 60 -3.53 -5.16 -12.84
C GLN A 60 -2.64 -6.10 -12.01
N GLU A 61 -2.82 -6.15 -10.69
CA GLU A 61 -2.08 -7.02 -9.78
C GLU A 61 -2.53 -8.49 -9.90
N ASP A 62 -3.83 -8.74 -10.08
CA ASP A 62 -4.38 -10.07 -10.39
C ASP A 62 -5.38 -10.03 -11.56
N PRO A 63 -4.88 -10.09 -12.81
CA PRO A 63 -5.74 -10.01 -13.99
C PRO A 63 -6.64 -11.24 -14.20
N GLN A 64 -6.36 -12.36 -13.53
CA GLN A 64 -7.11 -13.61 -13.72
C GLN A 64 -8.53 -13.50 -13.15
N LEU A 65 -8.73 -12.63 -12.15
CA LEU A 65 -10.05 -12.31 -11.59
C LEU A 65 -11.04 -11.76 -12.64
N LEU A 66 -10.55 -11.25 -13.77
CA LEU A 66 -11.40 -10.76 -14.85
C LEU A 66 -11.86 -11.85 -15.83
N ASP A 67 -11.20 -13.02 -15.88
CA ASP A 67 -11.34 -13.98 -16.98
C ASP A 67 -12.76 -14.52 -17.17
N THR A 68 -13.47 -14.76 -16.06
CA THR A 68 -14.86 -15.22 -16.08
C THR A 68 -15.84 -14.15 -16.58
N HIS A 69 -15.45 -12.87 -16.54
CA HIS A 69 -16.30 -11.72 -16.87
C HIS A 69 -15.97 -11.05 -18.23
N LEU A 70 -14.82 -11.34 -18.84
CA LEU A 70 -14.46 -10.72 -20.14
C LEU A 70 -15.50 -10.97 -21.24
N LYS A 71 -16.14 -12.16 -21.21
CA LYS A 71 -17.22 -12.54 -22.14
C LYS A 71 -18.47 -11.67 -22.01
N SER A 72 -18.74 -11.08 -20.85
CA SER A 72 -19.86 -10.15 -20.65
C SER A 72 -19.46 -8.71 -20.89
N PHE A 73 -18.20 -8.32 -20.64
CA PHE A 73 -17.77 -6.92 -20.72
C PHE A 73 -17.33 -6.47 -22.12
N ILE A 74 -16.56 -7.29 -22.85
CA ILE A 74 -15.93 -6.85 -24.11
C ILE A 74 -16.90 -6.90 -25.31
N PRO A 75 -17.69 -7.97 -25.54
CA PRO A 75 -18.55 -8.05 -26.72
C PRO A 75 -19.57 -6.90 -26.85
N PRO A 76 -20.21 -6.39 -25.77
CA PRO A 76 -21.09 -5.22 -25.88
C PRO A 76 -20.38 -3.94 -26.34
N LEU A 77 -19.12 -3.75 -25.93
CA LEU A 77 -18.28 -2.62 -26.37
C LEU A 77 -17.98 -2.72 -27.87
N VAL A 78 -17.59 -3.91 -28.32
CA VAL A 78 -17.31 -4.21 -29.74
C VAL A 78 -18.56 -3.98 -30.60
N ALA A 79 -19.71 -4.52 -30.19
CA ALA A 79 -20.98 -4.33 -30.89
C ALA A 79 -21.40 -2.84 -30.95
N ALA A 80 -21.23 -2.10 -29.86
CA ALA A 80 -21.52 -0.67 -29.84
C ALA A 80 -20.62 0.12 -30.78
N TYR A 81 -19.31 -0.20 -30.83
CA TYR A 81 -18.37 0.44 -31.74
C TYR A 81 -18.77 0.23 -33.21
N LEU A 82 -19.10 -1.02 -33.60
CA LEU A 82 -19.53 -1.34 -34.96
C LEU A 82 -20.83 -0.63 -35.36
N ASN A 83 -21.77 -0.46 -34.43
CA ASN A 83 -22.99 0.32 -34.67
C ASN A 83 -22.67 1.81 -34.90
N LEU A 84 -21.72 2.38 -34.14
CA LEU A 84 -21.29 3.77 -34.33
C LEU A 84 -20.63 4.00 -35.69
N LEU A 85 -19.87 3.03 -36.22
CA LEU A 85 -19.25 3.14 -37.55
C LEU A 85 -20.30 3.37 -38.65
N SER A 86 -21.47 2.75 -38.52
CA SER A 86 -22.58 2.88 -39.48
C SER A 86 -23.34 4.21 -39.38
N THR A 87 -23.18 4.95 -38.29
CA THR A 87 -23.94 6.18 -38.02
C THR A 87 -23.05 7.39 -38.34
N SER A 88 -23.23 8.00 -39.51
CA SER A 88 -22.48 9.19 -39.90
C SER A 88 -23.07 10.44 -39.20
N SER A 89 -22.51 10.84 -38.05
CA SER A 89 -22.87 12.12 -37.42
C SER A 89 -21.63 12.92 -37.06
N THR A 90 -21.56 14.16 -37.54
CA THR A 90 -20.57 15.16 -37.12
C THR A 90 -20.85 15.57 -35.68
N HIS A 91 -19.88 15.37 -34.78
CA HIS A 91 -20.07 15.62 -33.36
C HIS A 91 -19.70 17.08 -33.00
N ASN A 92 -20.69 17.90 -32.65
CA ASN A 92 -20.43 19.20 -32.02
C ASN A 92 -19.69 19.00 -30.68
N ARG A 93 -18.46 19.50 -30.54
CA ARG A 93 -17.65 19.35 -29.31
C ARG A 93 -18.43 19.92 -28.09
N LYS A 94 -18.54 19.14 -27.01
CA LYS A 94 -19.18 19.56 -25.74
C LYS A 94 -18.19 19.39 -24.60
N ARG A 95 -17.92 20.46 -23.86
CA ARG A 95 -16.99 20.46 -22.71
C ARG A 95 -17.41 19.40 -21.67
N GLY A 96 -16.46 18.59 -21.20
CA GLY A 96 -16.69 17.51 -20.23
C GLY A 96 -17.25 16.20 -20.81
N TYR A 97 -17.33 16.09 -22.16
CA TYR A 97 -17.81 14.90 -22.86
C TYR A 97 -16.84 14.50 -23.98
N ILE A 98 -16.67 13.20 -24.16
CA ILE A 98 -15.88 12.59 -25.24
C ILE A 98 -16.76 11.72 -26.15
N PRO A 99 -16.39 11.52 -27.43
CA PRO A 99 -17.08 10.58 -28.32
C PRO A 99 -17.10 9.16 -27.74
N LEU A 100 -18.22 8.43 -27.89
CA LEU A 100 -18.33 7.06 -27.37
C LEU A 100 -17.34 6.12 -28.08
N SER A 101 -17.08 6.30 -29.38
CA SER A 101 -16.09 5.50 -30.13
C SER A 101 -14.71 5.60 -29.49
N HIS A 102 -14.27 6.82 -29.15
CA HIS A 102 -13.02 7.05 -28.43
C HIS A 102 -13.00 6.40 -27.03
N ALA A 103 -14.10 6.56 -26.28
CA ALA A 103 -14.23 5.97 -24.95
C ALA A 103 -14.15 4.43 -24.99
N ILE A 104 -14.76 3.78 -25.99
CA ILE A 104 -14.68 2.34 -26.18
C ILE A 104 -13.22 1.91 -26.43
N CYS A 105 -12.52 2.56 -27.34
CA CYS A 105 -11.11 2.24 -27.61
C CYS A 105 -10.21 2.44 -26.37
N ARG A 106 -10.48 3.47 -25.55
CA ARG A 106 -9.79 3.69 -24.26
C ARG A 106 -10.03 2.53 -23.29
N ILE A 107 -11.27 2.05 -23.17
CA ILE A 107 -11.63 0.91 -22.30
C ILE A 107 -11.00 -0.39 -22.83
N LEU A 108 -11.06 -0.65 -24.14
CA LEU A 108 -10.42 -1.82 -24.75
C LEU A 108 -8.90 -1.80 -24.55
N ASN A 109 -8.26 -0.63 -24.70
CA ASN A 109 -6.83 -0.48 -24.42
C ASN A 109 -6.51 -0.74 -22.95
N LEU A 110 -7.38 -0.34 -22.03
CA LEU A 110 -7.22 -0.64 -20.61
C LEU A 110 -7.32 -2.15 -20.32
N PHE A 111 -8.27 -2.86 -20.93
CA PHE A 111 -8.30 -4.33 -20.87
C PHE A 111 -7.05 -4.97 -21.51
N CYS A 112 -6.54 -4.43 -22.63
CA CYS A 112 -5.28 -4.89 -23.21
C CYS A 112 -4.09 -4.68 -22.27
N LYS A 113 -4.08 -3.59 -21.49
CA LYS A 113 -3.05 -3.28 -20.49
C LYS A 113 -3.13 -4.23 -19.29
N VAL A 114 -4.32 -4.42 -18.72
CA VAL A 114 -4.52 -5.22 -17.50
C VAL A 114 -4.43 -6.72 -17.79
N ARG A 115 -5.19 -7.23 -18.76
CA ARG A 115 -5.28 -8.67 -19.01
C ARG A 115 -4.33 -9.19 -20.08
N GLY A 116 -4.04 -8.35 -21.07
CA GLY A 116 -3.17 -8.67 -22.20
C GLY A 116 -3.88 -8.68 -23.55
N GLU A 117 -3.22 -8.06 -24.53
CA GLU A 117 -3.71 -7.88 -25.90
C GLU A 117 -4.21 -9.17 -26.57
N LYS A 118 -3.48 -10.28 -26.43
CA LYS A 118 -3.82 -11.53 -27.13
C LYS A 118 -5.19 -12.08 -26.75
N VAL A 119 -5.59 -11.90 -25.50
CA VAL A 119 -6.90 -12.34 -24.98
C VAL A 119 -7.98 -11.40 -25.49
N VAL A 120 -7.79 -10.09 -25.33
CA VAL A 120 -8.75 -9.06 -25.74
C VAL A 120 -9.01 -9.09 -27.25
N LYS A 121 -7.96 -9.29 -28.06
CA LYS A 121 -8.06 -9.39 -29.53
C LYS A 121 -9.01 -10.51 -29.98
N GLY A 122 -9.08 -11.61 -29.24
CA GLY A 122 -9.98 -12.73 -29.54
C GLY A 122 -11.48 -12.39 -29.43
N PHE A 123 -11.83 -11.25 -28.81
CA PHE A 123 -13.21 -10.78 -28.70
C PHE A 123 -13.58 -9.75 -29.78
N LEU A 124 -12.62 -9.30 -30.60
CA LEU A 124 -12.90 -8.38 -31.70
C LEU A 124 -13.64 -9.12 -32.82
N ASN A 125 -14.54 -8.43 -33.53
CA ASN A 125 -15.25 -9.05 -34.66
C ASN A 125 -14.28 -9.33 -35.82
N ASN A 126 -14.40 -10.50 -36.44
CA ASN A 126 -13.51 -10.99 -37.49
C ASN A 126 -14.17 -11.09 -38.88
N GLU A 127 -15.37 -10.55 -39.05
CA GLU A 127 -16.10 -10.63 -40.31
C GLU A 127 -15.47 -9.69 -41.36
N PRO A 128 -15.12 -10.19 -42.56
CA PRO A 128 -14.41 -9.42 -43.56
C PRO A 128 -15.12 -8.13 -44.03
N ARG A 129 -16.46 -8.06 -43.91
CA ARG A 129 -17.23 -6.85 -44.25
C ARG A 129 -16.81 -5.60 -43.46
N TYR A 130 -16.14 -5.78 -42.32
CA TYR A 130 -15.66 -4.68 -41.48
C TYR A 130 -14.23 -4.24 -41.81
N LEU A 131 -13.51 -4.93 -42.70
CA LEU A 131 -12.13 -4.54 -43.08
C LEU A 131 -12.10 -3.11 -43.65
N GLU A 132 -12.93 -2.83 -44.64
CA GLU A 132 -12.99 -1.54 -45.32
C GLU A 132 -13.52 -0.39 -44.41
N PRO A 133 -14.61 -0.58 -43.63
CA PRO A 133 -15.05 0.44 -42.66
C PRO A 133 -14.02 0.77 -41.59
N ILE A 134 -13.34 -0.23 -41.01
CA ILE A 134 -12.33 -0.02 -39.95
C ILE A 134 -11.09 0.66 -40.52
N LEU A 135 -10.67 0.29 -41.73
CA LEU A 135 -9.54 0.93 -42.42
C LEU A 135 -9.84 2.41 -42.70
N SER A 136 -11.03 2.70 -43.21
CA SER A 136 -11.49 4.07 -43.46
C SER A 136 -11.59 4.88 -42.16
N GLU A 137 -12.00 4.27 -41.05
CA GLU A 137 -12.02 4.93 -39.75
C GLU A 137 -10.63 5.34 -39.28
N PHE A 138 -9.65 4.44 -39.44
CA PHE A 138 -8.27 4.71 -39.06
C PHE A 138 -7.70 5.91 -39.83
N GLU A 139 -7.93 5.96 -41.14
CA GLU A 139 -7.43 7.01 -42.02
C GLU A 139 -8.12 8.35 -41.79
N THR A 140 -9.45 8.35 -41.62
CA THR A 140 -10.20 9.59 -41.37
C THR A 140 -9.89 10.18 -40.01
N GLY A 141 -9.60 9.34 -39.00
CA GLY A 141 -9.26 9.78 -37.66
C GLY A 141 -10.32 10.69 -37.05
N ARG A 142 -11.61 10.39 -37.24
CA ARG A 142 -12.75 11.29 -36.97
C ARG A 142 -12.73 11.95 -35.59
N ASN A 143 -12.20 11.27 -34.58
CA ASN A 143 -12.14 11.78 -33.20
C ASN A 143 -10.96 12.72 -32.94
N TYR A 144 -9.90 12.68 -33.75
CA TYR A 144 -8.66 13.40 -33.52
C TYR A 144 -8.15 14.20 -34.72
N ALA A 145 -8.91 14.27 -35.81
CA ALA A 145 -8.67 15.22 -36.89
C ALA A 145 -8.91 16.67 -36.42
N THR A 146 -7.93 17.55 -36.62
CA THR A 146 -8.01 18.98 -36.28
C THR A 146 -8.00 19.85 -37.53
N THR A 147 -8.87 20.86 -37.58
CA THR A 147 -8.68 22.04 -38.43
C THR A 147 -7.64 22.96 -37.77
N ALA A 148 -6.97 23.81 -38.56
CA ALA A 148 -5.79 24.59 -38.12
C ALA A 148 -6.03 25.51 -36.89
N ASP A 149 -7.28 25.81 -36.54
CA ASP A 149 -7.64 26.80 -35.52
C ASP A 149 -8.16 26.22 -34.18
N GLU A 150 -8.26 24.89 -34.00
CA GLU A 150 -8.74 24.31 -32.73
C GLU A 150 -7.86 23.17 -32.17
N PRO A 151 -7.21 23.35 -30.99
CA PRO A 151 -6.40 22.31 -30.36
C PRO A 151 -7.27 21.13 -29.86
N LEU A 152 -6.68 19.93 -29.86
CA LEU A 152 -7.34 18.71 -29.34
C LEU A 152 -7.60 18.82 -27.83
N PRO A 153 -8.80 18.43 -27.35
CA PRO A 153 -9.04 18.28 -25.92
C PRO A 153 -8.07 17.28 -25.31
N GLN A 154 -7.52 17.59 -24.13
CA GLN A 154 -6.57 16.73 -23.40
C GLN A 154 -7.13 15.33 -23.10
N ALA A 155 -8.46 15.18 -23.03
CA ALA A 155 -9.14 13.91 -22.81
C ALA A 155 -9.12 12.97 -24.03
N ILE A 156 -8.86 13.48 -25.24
CA ILE A 156 -8.74 12.67 -26.46
C ILE A 156 -7.28 12.25 -26.61
N VAL A 157 -7.03 10.94 -26.60
CA VAL A 157 -5.70 10.35 -26.68
C VAL A 157 -5.56 9.54 -27.97
N PRO A 158 -5.14 10.14 -29.10
CA PRO A 158 -5.27 9.56 -30.45
C PRO A 158 -4.63 8.18 -30.60
N TRP A 159 -3.46 7.97 -29.99
CA TRP A 159 -2.73 6.71 -30.09
C TRP A 159 -3.53 5.51 -29.55
N THR A 160 -4.41 5.70 -28.57
CA THR A 160 -5.21 4.60 -28.00
C THR A 160 -6.19 4.02 -29.01
N GLU A 161 -6.80 4.88 -29.81
CA GLU A 161 -7.75 4.50 -30.85
C GLU A 161 -7.02 3.87 -32.04
N ARG A 162 -5.95 4.51 -32.51
CA ARG A 162 -5.09 3.97 -33.56
C ARG A 162 -4.54 2.58 -33.19
N TYR A 163 -4.08 2.38 -31.95
CA TYR A 163 -3.60 1.08 -31.48
C TYR A 163 -4.68 0.00 -31.58
N ILE A 164 -5.90 0.24 -31.05
CA ILE A 164 -6.99 -0.74 -31.10
C ILE A 164 -7.41 -1.04 -32.54
N LEU A 165 -7.49 -0.03 -33.41
CA LEU A 165 -7.83 -0.22 -34.81
C LEU A 165 -6.77 -1.01 -35.58
N LEU A 166 -5.47 -0.78 -35.34
CA LEU A 166 -4.40 -1.60 -35.92
C LEU A 166 -4.50 -3.07 -35.47
N LEU A 167 -4.82 -3.32 -34.21
CA LEU A 167 -5.06 -4.68 -33.72
C LEU A 167 -6.25 -5.35 -34.39
N TRP A 168 -7.32 -4.59 -34.61
CA TRP A 168 -8.54 -5.05 -35.26
C TRP A 168 -8.31 -5.35 -36.74
N LEU A 169 -7.65 -4.46 -37.47
CA LEU A 169 -7.20 -4.69 -38.86
C LEU A 169 -6.30 -5.93 -38.94
N SER A 170 -5.39 -6.09 -37.98
CA SER A 170 -4.51 -7.27 -37.92
C SER A 170 -5.33 -8.54 -37.72
N HIS A 171 -6.48 -8.49 -37.04
CA HIS A 171 -7.38 -9.63 -36.92
C HIS A 171 -8.15 -9.89 -38.23
N LEU A 172 -8.67 -8.83 -38.87
CA LEU A 172 -9.47 -8.91 -40.11
C LEU A 172 -8.65 -9.37 -41.33
N LEU A 173 -7.34 -9.09 -41.37
CA LEU A 173 -6.45 -9.60 -42.43
C LEU A 173 -6.20 -11.12 -42.38
N LEU A 174 -6.78 -11.84 -41.41
CA LEU A 174 -6.82 -13.31 -41.44
C LEU A 174 -7.92 -13.86 -42.36
N ALA A 175 -8.64 -13.00 -43.09
CA ALA A 175 -9.65 -13.42 -44.05
C ALA A 175 -9.08 -14.42 -45.09
N PRO A 176 -9.77 -15.54 -45.37
CA PRO A 176 -9.22 -16.67 -46.13
C PRO A 176 -9.20 -16.48 -47.65
N PHE A 177 -9.66 -15.34 -48.17
CA PHE A 177 -9.75 -15.06 -49.60
C PHE A 177 -8.80 -13.93 -50.04
N PRO A 178 -8.41 -13.88 -51.33
CA PRO A 178 -7.50 -12.85 -51.85
C PRO A 178 -8.05 -11.43 -51.67
N LEU A 179 -7.19 -10.46 -51.32
CA LEU A 179 -7.60 -9.06 -51.16
C LEU A 179 -8.11 -8.43 -52.46
N ALA A 180 -7.67 -8.96 -53.61
CA ALA A 180 -8.17 -8.58 -54.93
C ALA A 180 -9.68 -8.88 -55.12
N SER A 181 -10.28 -9.75 -54.31
CA SER A 181 -11.73 -9.99 -54.35
C SER A 181 -12.54 -8.93 -53.58
N MET A 182 -11.87 -8.08 -52.78
CA MET A 182 -12.52 -7.02 -51.98
C MET A 182 -12.24 -5.62 -52.53
N SER A 183 -11.14 -5.45 -53.26
CA SER A 183 -10.71 -4.16 -53.80
C SER A 183 -10.02 -4.32 -55.15
N THR A 184 -10.14 -3.33 -56.01
CA THR A 184 -9.50 -3.30 -57.34
C THR A 184 -7.97 -3.28 -57.22
N LEU A 185 -7.30 -3.90 -58.20
CA LEU A 185 -5.86 -3.74 -58.39
C LEU A 185 -5.59 -2.30 -58.85
N GLU A 186 -4.62 -1.64 -58.22
CA GLU A 186 -4.22 -0.27 -58.55
C GLU A 186 -2.71 -0.20 -58.78
N SER A 187 -2.28 0.79 -59.58
CA SER A 187 -0.87 1.09 -59.80
C SER A 187 -0.18 1.48 -58.49
N SER A 188 0.92 0.80 -58.15
CA SER A 188 1.65 1.05 -56.90
C SER A 188 2.58 2.27 -56.94
N LYS A 189 2.80 2.89 -58.12
CA LYS A 189 3.83 3.92 -58.36
C LYS A 189 3.82 5.07 -57.34
N GLU A 190 2.64 5.61 -57.02
CA GLU A 190 2.50 6.71 -56.06
C GLU A 190 2.96 6.26 -54.67
N THR A 191 2.43 5.14 -54.18
CA THR A 191 2.77 4.60 -52.87
C THR A 191 4.25 4.18 -52.78
N SER A 192 4.80 3.60 -53.85
CA SER A 192 6.24 3.29 -53.95
C SER A 192 7.11 4.53 -53.76
N THR A 193 6.72 5.65 -54.38
CA THR A 193 7.45 6.93 -54.28
C THR A 193 7.32 7.53 -52.88
N THR A 194 6.11 7.52 -52.31
CA THR A 194 5.86 8.08 -50.96
C THR A 194 6.59 7.31 -49.87
N LEU A 195 6.66 5.98 -49.97
CA LEU A 195 7.27 5.12 -48.95
C LEU A 195 8.76 4.85 -49.20
N GLY A 196 9.29 5.21 -50.37
CA GLY A 196 10.69 4.93 -50.74
C GLY A 196 10.98 3.44 -50.88
N ILE A 197 10.04 2.68 -51.46
CA ILE A 197 10.12 1.22 -51.61
C ILE A 197 9.69 0.82 -53.03
N GLU A 198 10.42 -0.11 -53.64
CA GLU A 198 10.10 -0.67 -54.95
C GLU A 198 8.99 -1.73 -54.83
N LEU A 199 7.72 -1.31 -54.91
CA LEU A 199 6.57 -2.23 -54.86
C LEU A 199 6.29 -2.90 -56.22
N PRO A 200 5.62 -4.07 -56.22
CA PRO A 200 5.07 -4.68 -57.43
C PRO A 200 4.17 -3.72 -58.22
N PRO A 201 4.09 -3.81 -59.56
CA PRO A 201 3.45 -2.79 -60.41
C PRO A 201 1.96 -2.59 -60.08
N GLU A 202 1.24 -3.66 -59.76
CA GLU A 202 -0.17 -3.64 -59.38
C GLU A 202 -0.39 -4.39 -58.07
N VAL A 203 -1.06 -3.75 -57.12
CA VAL A 203 -1.36 -4.29 -55.79
C VAL A 203 -2.80 -3.91 -55.42
N PRO A 204 -3.58 -4.74 -54.69
CA PRO A 204 -4.92 -4.37 -54.27
C PRO A 204 -4.93 -3.07 -53.46
N GLN A 205 -5.91 -2.19 -53.72
CA GLN A 205 -6.02 -0.89 -53.06
C GLN A 205 -6.00 -0.97 -51.53
N ILE A 206 -6.68 -1.96 -50.93
CA ILE A 206 -6.67 -2.18 -49.48
C ILE A 206 -5.24 -2.43 -48.97
N ALA A 207 -4.44 -3.20 -49.69
CA ALA A 207 -3.07 -3.50 -49.29
C ALA A 207 -2.17 -2.24 -49.38
N LEU A 208 -2.32 -1.41 -50.41
CA LEU A 208 -1.60 -0.13 -50.53
C LEU A 208 -1.91 0.82 -49.38
N ARG A 209 -3.18 0.92 -48.97
CA ARG A 209 -3.63 1.71 -47.81
C ARG A 209 -3.08 1.17 -46.50
N VAL A 210 -3.14 -0.15 -46.30
CA VAL A 210 -2.57 -0.82 -45.12
C VAL A 210 -1.05 -0.59 -45.04
N LEU A 211 -0.32 -0.61 -46.17
CA LEU A 211 1.11 -0.31 -46.20
C LEU A 211 1.41 1.09 -45.68
N ARG A 212 0.66 2.11 -46.15
CA ARG A 212 0.84 3.51 -45.71
C ARG A 212 0.67 3.67 -44.20
N ILE A 213 -0.39 3.09 -43.62
CA ILE A 213 -0.64 3.18 -42.17
C ILE A 213 0.40 2.40 -41.35
N CYS A 214 0.88 1.25 -41.86
CA CYS A 214 1.88 0.45 -41.18
C CYS A 214 3.23 1.17 -41.14
N PHE A 215 3.68 1.69 -42.28
CA PHE A 215 4.97 2.39 -42.38
C PHE A 215 5.03 3.64 -41.50
N HIS A 216 3.92 4.39 -41.42
CA HIS A 216 3.81 5.48 -40.45
C HIS A 216 3.81 4.97 -39.01
N GLY A 217 3.04 3.91 -38.72
CA GLY A 217 2.97 3.29 -37.39
C GLY A 217 4.31 2.78 -36.86
N LEU A 218 5.18 2.23 -37.73
CA LEU A 218 6.51 1.74 -37.36
C LEU A 218 7.43 2.82 -36.77
N GLN A 219 7.18 4.09 -37.07
CA GLN A 219 7.99 5.22 -36.60
C GLN A 219 7.46 5.80 -35.27
N THR A 220 6.36 5.29 -34.74
CA THR A 220 5.72 5.87 -33.55
C THR A 220 6.38 5.41 -32.24
N ALA A 221 6.38 6.29 -31.23
CA ALA A 221 6.86 5.98 -29.89
C ALA A 221 5.85 5.20 -29.02
N SER A 222 4.61 5.04 -29.49
CA SER A 222 3.50 4.44 -28.75
C SER A 222 3.37 2.93 -29.03
N LYS A 223 2.37 2.27 -28.42
CA LYS A 223 2.05 0.86 -28.73
C LYS A 223 1.56 0.62 -30.15
N GLU A 224 1.22 1.68 -30.88
CA GLU A 224 0.84 1.60 -32.30
C GLU A 224 1.94 0.93 -33.12
N ARG A 225 3.20 1.17 -32.78
CA ARG A 225 4.36 0.57 -33.45
C ARG A 225 4.32 -0.94 -33.51
N ASP A 226 4.07 -1.58 -32.37
CA ASP A 226 4.05 -3.05 -32.29
C ASP A 226 2.82 -3.63 -33.01
N ALA A 227 1.68 -2.94 -32.94
CA ALA A 227 0.47 -3.32 -33.65
C ALA A 227 0.60 -3.15 -35.18
N ALA A 228 1.25 -2.07 -35.63
CA ALA A 228 1.55 -1.80 -37.04
C ALA A 228 2.52 -2.84 -37.61
N ALA A 229 3.60 -3.17 -36.87
CA ALA A 229 4.50 -4.24 -37.26
C ALA A 229 3.77 -5.58 -37.40
N ALA A 230 2.89 -5.93 -36.44
CA ALA A 230 2.11 -7.17 -36.50
C ALA A 230 1.08 -7.18 -37.63
N LEU A 231 0.53 -6.02 -38.01
CA LEU A 231 -0.34 -5.86 -39.17
C LEU A 231 0.44 -6.05 -40.48
N LEU A 232 1.61 -5.42 -40.58
CA LEU A 232 2.48 -5.50 -41.76
C LEU A 232 2.98 -6.93 -42.00
N VAL A 233 3.45 -7.63 -40.96
CA VAL A 233 3.86 -9.05 -41.07
C VAL A 233 2.72 -9.89 -41.64
N LYS A 234 1.49 -9.70 -41.14
CA LYS A 234 0.34 -10.45 -41.64
C LYS A 234 0.03 -10.13 -43.10
N LEU A 235 0.16 -8.87 -43.52
CA LEU A 235 -0.03 -8.51 -44.91
C LEU A 235 1.02 -9.19 -45.80
N CYS A 236 2.30 -9.17 -45.41
CA CYS A 236 3.40 -9.73 -46.18
C CYS A 236 3.36 -11.26 -46.29
N VAL A 237 2.92 -11.97 -45.24
CA VAL A 237 2.86 -13.45 -45.21
C VAL A 237 1.59 -14.00 -45.88
N ARG A 238 0.70 -13.14 -46.39
CA ARG A 238 -0.49 -13.61 -47.10
C ARG A 238 -0.12 -14.24 -48.45
N PRO A 239 -0.65 -15.43 -48.80
CA PRO A 239 -0.31 -16.11 -50.04
C PRO A 239 -0.59 -15.30 -51.31
N ASP A 240 -1.66 -14.50 -51.33
CA ASP A 240 -1.98 -13.63 -52.46
C ASP A 240 -1.00 -12.45 -52.60
N MET A 241 -0.46 -11.94 -51.49
CA MET A 241 0.52 -10.85 -51.49
C MET A 241 1.94 -11.33 -51.82
N GLN A 242 2.28 -12.55 -51.38
CA GLN A 242 3.54 -13.20 -51.75
C GLN A 242 3.61 -13.46 -53.26
N LYS A 243 2.53 -13.94 -53.88
CA LYS A 243 2.45 -14.14 -55.34
C LYS A 243 2.71 -12.87 -56.14
N LEU A 244 2.39 -11.70 -55.58
CA LEU A 244 2.68 -10.40 -56.19
C LEU A 244 4.13 -9.95 -55.98
N GLY A 245 4.92 -10.61 -55.14
CA GLY A 245 6.29 -10.20 -54.79
C GLY A 245 6.37 -9.13 -53.70
N LEU A 246 5.29 -8.89 -52.94
CA LEU A 246 5.28 -7.86 -51.90
C LEU A 246 6.24 -8.19 -50.75
N LEU A 247 6.35 -9.46 -50.37
CA LEU A 247 7.23 -9.93 -49.29
C LEU A 247 8.69 -9.57 -49.59
N ASP A 248 9.18 -9.91 -50.78
CA ASP A 248 10.57 -9.65 -51.20
C ASP A 248 10.88 -8.16 -51.24
N ALA A 249 9.94 -7.34 -51.73
CA ALA A 249 10.08 -5.88 -51.78
C ALA A 249 10.24 -5.29 -50.36
N VAL A 250 9.39 -5.70 -49.42
CA VAL A 250 9.42 -5.21 -48.04
C VAL A 250 10.65 -5.72 -47.29
N ILE A 251 11.09 -6.96 -47.53
CA ILE A 251 12.34 -7.50 -46.98
C ILE A 251 13.53 -6.67 -47.44
N LYS A 252 13.70 -6.47 -48.75
CA LYS A 252 14.81 -5.67 -49.31
C LYS A 252 14.87 -4.27 -48.72
N TRP A 253 13.72 -3.61 -48.60
CA TRP A 253 13.62 -2.30 -47.95
C TRP A 253 14.00 -2.34 -46.47
N SER A 254 13.52 -3.32 -45.72
CA SER A 254 13.81 -3.42 -44.28
C SER A 254 15.30 -3.67 -44.00
N LEU A 255 15.99 -4.40 -44.88
CA LEU A 255 17.43 -4.65 -44.79
C LEU A 255 18.25 -3.42 -45.21
N SER A 256 17.82 -2.70 -46.27
CA SER A 256 18.48 -1.47 -46.70
C SER A 256 18.38 -0.36 -45.66
N PHE A 257 17.32 -0.35 -44.84
CA PHE A 257 17.22 0.53 -43.68
C PHE A 257 18.43 0.32 -42.74
N PHE A 258 18.66 -0.90 -42.24
CA PHE A 258 19.76 -1.17 -41.30
C PHE A 258 21.17 -0.97 -41.87
N ALA A 259 21.35 -1.09 -43.19
CA ALA A 259 22.61 -0.77 -43.84
C ALA A 259 22.98 0.73 -43.71
N ASN A 260 21.97 1.61 -43.68
CA ASN A 260 22.13 3.07 -43.78
C ASN A 260 21.94 3.83 -42.45
N ILE A 261 21.66 3.14 -41.33
CA ILE A 261 21.43 3.78 -40.03
C ILE A 261 22.73 4.39 -39.45
N SER A 262 22.58 5.57 -38.85
CA SER A 262 23.53 6.20 -37.92
C SER A 262 22.81 6.89 -36.77
N GLU A 263 23.48 7.06 -35.63
CA GLU A 263 22.94 7.75 -34.43
C GLU A 263 22.48 9.18 -34.71
N GLU A 264 23.17 9.90 -35.60
CA GLU A 264 22.85 11.29 -35.95
C GLU A 264 21.62 11.43 -36.86
N SER A 265 21.22 10.37 -37.56
CA SER A 265 20.21 10.42 -38.63
C SER A 265 18.94 9.63 -38.35
N SER A 266 18.93 8.76 -37.33
CA SER A 266 17.89 7.75 -37.15
C SER A 266 17.24 7.80 -35.79
N ASP A 267 15.90 7.80 -35.76
CA ASP A 267 15.13 7.72 -34.53
C ASP A 267 15.11 6.29 -33.97
N ILE A 268 15.32 6.15 -32.66
CA ILE A 268 15.28 4.86 -31.96
C ILE A 268 13.91 4.19 -32.10
N HIS A 269 12.80 4.95 -32.14
CA HIS A 269 11.48 4.35 -32.25
C HIS A 269 11.27 3.70 -33.61
N GLN A 270 11.74 4.34 -34.69
CA GLN A 270 11.78 3.74 -36.03
C GLN A 270 12.65 2.47 -36.06
N CYS A 271 13.85 2.50 -35.47
CA CYS A 271 14.73 1.33 -35.40
C CYS A 271 14.06 0.14 -34.71
N LEU A 272 13.42 0.41 -33.57
CA LEU A 272 12.67 -0.59 -32.82
C LEU A 272 11.44 -1.09 -33.60
N GLY A 273 10.78 -0.24 -34.38
CA GLY A 273 9.66 -0.63 -35.22
C GLY A 273 10.09 -1.61 -36.30
N MET A 274 11.18 -1.30 -37.01
CA MET A 274 11.77 -2.20 -38.00
C MET A 274 12.22 -3.52 -37.36
N LEU A 275 12.87 -3.49 -36.19
CA LEU A 275 13.24 -4.71 -35.47
C LEU A 275 12.01 -5.54 -35.05
N THR A 276 10.92 -4.90 -34.62
CA THR A 276 9.66 -5.60 -34.30
C THR A 276 9.08 -6.26 -35.54
N PHE A 277 9.12 -5.60 -36.69
CA PHE A 277 8.70 -6.16 -37.98
C PHE A 277 9.57 -7.36 -38.38
N LEU A 278 10.90 -7.22 -38.40
CA LEU A 278 11.84 -8.30 -38.74
C LEU A 278 11.65 -9.51 -37.82
N SER A 279 11.57 -9.28 -36.51
CA SER A 279 11.36 -10.34 -35.51
C SER A 279 10.00 -11.04 -35.69
N GLY A 280 8.96 -10.27 -36.02
CA GLY A 280 7.63 -10.79 -36.31
C GLY A 280 7.58 -11.63 -37.59
N LEU A 281 8.31 -11.20 -38.63
CA LEU A 281 8.42 -11.92 -39.89
C LEU A 281 9.20 -13.23 -39.70
N ALA A 282 10.33 -13.19 -38.99
CA ALA A 282 11.09 -14.36 -38.58
C ALA A 282 10.29 -15.36 -37.75
N THR A 283 9.27 -14.90 -37.02
CA THR A 283 8.38 -15.77 -36.26
C THR A 283 7.30 -16.42 -37.15
N SER A 284 6.82 -15.72 -38.18
CA SER A 284 5.56 -16.03 -38.86
C SER A 284 5.75 -16.71 -40.21
N ALA A 285 6.87 -16.48 -40.89
CA ALA A 285 7.15 -17.06 -42.20
C ALA A 285 7.72 -18.49 -42.10
N THR A 286 7.54 -19.26 -43.16
CA THR A 286 8.04 -20.63 -43.31
C THR A 286 9.47 -20.66 -43.89
N ASN A 287 10.11 -21.83 -43.86
CA ASN A 287 11.43 -22.03 -44.51
C ASN A 287 11.37 -21.69 -46.01
N ASP A 288 10.28 -22.08 -46.69
CA ASP A 288 10.11 -21.85 -48.13
C ASP A 288 9.96 -20.36 -48.46
N GLU A 289 9.35 -19.58 -47.57
CA GLU A 289 9.09 -18.16 -47.76
C GLU A 289 10.30 -17.26 -47.43
N MET A 290 11.17 -17.67 -46.49
CA MET A 290 12.27 -16.81 -46.01
C MET A 290 13.67 -17.40 -46.11
N GLY A 291 13.84 -18.67 -46.48
CA GLY A 291 15.13 -19.37 -46.41
C GLY A 291 16.28 -18.60 -47.07
N SER A 292 16.03 -17.97 -48.22
CA SER A 292 17.02 -17.15 -48.96
C SER A 292 17.41 -15.84 -48.26
N SER A 293 16.56 -15.31 -47.38
CA SER A 293 16.75 -14.03 -46.68
C SER A 293 17.32 -14.19 -45.27
N LEU A 294 17.32 -15.40 -44.71
CA LEU A 294 17.85 -15.67 -43.36
C LEU A 294 19.29 -15.15 -43.12
N PRO A 295 20.26 -15.30 -44.04
CA PRO A 295 21.60 -14.73 -43.87
C PRO A 295 21.58 -13.22 -43.65
N ALA A 296 20.83 -12.49 -44.47
CA ALA A 296 20.76 -11.04 -44.36
C ALA A 296 20.11 -10.58 -43.04
N PHE A 297 19.12 -11.32 -42.53
CA PHE A 297 18.50 -11.04 -41.23
C PHE A 297 19.49 -11.29 -40.08
N TYR A 298 20.25 -12.37 -40.17
CA TYR A 298 21.29 -12.72 -39.21
C TYR A 298 22.37 -11.64 -39.16
N ASP A 299 22.89 -11.25 -40.33
CA ASP A 299 23.92 -10.21 -40.48
C ASP A 299 23.44 -8.84 -39.99
N ALA A 300 22.19 -8.47 -40.28
CA ALA A 300 21.60 -7.23 -39.78
C ALA A 300 21.55 -7.21 -38.24
N CYS A 301 21.14 -8.30 -37.60
CA CYS A 301 21.13 -8.41 -36.15
C CYS A 301 22.54 -8.39 -35.55
N ARG A 302 23.50 -9.11 -36.15
CA ARG A 302 24.91 -9.09 -35.72
C ARG A 302 25.53 -7.72 -35.85
N SER A 303 25.26 -7.02 -36.95
CA SER A 303 25.72 -5.65 -37.19
C SER A 303 25.28 -4.71 -36.07
N ILE A 304 24.03 -4.80 -35.61
CA ILE A 304 23.52 -4.00 -34.50
C ILE A 304 24.26 -4.29 -33.18
N LEU A 305 24.65 -5.55 -32.95
CA LEU A 305 25.33 -5.94 -31.71
C LEU A 305 26.82 -5.60 -31.69
N SER A 306 27.48 -5.57 -32.86
CA SER A 306 28.94 -5.41 -32.98
C SER A 306 29.38 -3.99 -33.37
N GLN A 307 28.59 -3.26 -34.17
CA GLN A 307 29.03 -1.98 -34.72
C GLN A 307 28.86 -0.84 -33.70
N PRO A 308 29.92 -0.07 -33.40
CA PRO A 308 29.84 1.06 -32.47
C PRO A 308 28.79 2.11 -32.85
N LYS A 309 28.60 2.37 -34.15
CA LYS A 309 27.61 3.33 -34.66
C LYS A 309 26.15 2.96 -34.36
N LEU A 310 25.88 1.71 -33.95
CA LEU A 310 24.55 1.20 -33.57
C LEU A 310 24.43 0.95 -32.05
N ALA A 311 25.39 1.43 -31.26
CA ALA A 311 25.40 1.23 -29.81
C ALA A 311 24.12 1.77 -29.12
N PHE A 312 23.53 2.86 -29.63
CA PHE A 312 22.27 3.42 -29.14
C PHE A 312 21.07 2.48 -29.32
N VAL A 313 21.10 1.59 -30.33
CA VAL A 313 20.09 0.55 -30.51
C VAL A 313 20.35 -0.60 -29.54
N LYS A 314 21.61 -1.05 -29.42
CA LYS A 314 22.04 -2.12 -28.51
C LYS A 314 21.74 -1.81 -27.04
N SER A 315 21.86 -0.55 -26.63
CA SER A 315 21.55 -0.11 -25.25
C SER A 315 20.07 -0.29 -24.88
N SER A 316 19.17 -0.39 -25.87
CA SER A 316 17.74 -0.64 -25.65
C SER A 316 17.45 -2.10 -25.30
N ALA A 317 16.88 -2.33 -24.11
CA ALA A 317 16.40 -3.64 -23.68
C ALA A 317 15.37 -4.24 -24.65
N VAL A 318 14.54 -3.39 -25.29
CA VAL A 318 13.54 -3.81 -26.27
C VAL A 318 14.22 -4.35 -27.53
N ALA A 319 15.27 -3.68 -28.02
CA ALA A 319 16.05 -4.13 -29.17
C ALA A 319 16.74 -5.47 -28.89
N ARG A 320 17.47 -5.59 -27.78
CA ARG A 320 18.14 -6.85 -27.39
C ARG A 320 17.16 -8.02 -27.29
N LYS A 321 15.99 -7.78 -26.67
CA LYS A 321 14.90 -8.77 -26.62
C LYS A 321 14.37 -9.17 -28.00
N LEU A 322 14.23 -8.23 -28.93
CA LEU A 322 13.78 -8.51 -30.30
C LEU A 322 14.84 -9.29 -31.09
N ILE A 323 16.11 -8.93 -30.95
CA ILE A 323 17.25 -9.65 -31.57
C ILE A 323 17.30 -11.09 -31.06
N ILE A 324 17.20 -11.32 -29.76
CA ILE A 324 17.11 -12.68 -29.17
C ILE A 324 15.97 -13.48 -29.77
N LYS A 325 14.78 -12.87 -29.92
CA LYS A 325 13.65 -13.53 -30.58
C LYS A 325 13.96 -13.84 -32.04
N THR A 326 14.60 -12.94 -32.77
CA THR A 326 14.97 -13.16 -34.18
C THR A 326 15.98 -14.29 -34.30
N PHE A 327 17.09 -14.26 -33.54
CA PHE A 327 18.09 -15.33 -33.48
C PHE A 327 17.48 -16.68 -33.14
N ARG A 328 16.57 -16.73 -32.16
CA ARG A 328 15.84 -17.96 -31.84
C ARG A 328 15.15 -18.56 -33.05
N HIS A 329 14.41 -17.76 -33.83
CA HIS A 329 13.70 -18.32 -34.99
C HIS A 329 14.64 -18.66 -36.13
N ILE A 330 15.70 -17.86 -36.37
CA ILE A 330 16.74 -18.20 -37.34
C ILE A 330 17.35 -19.57 -37.00
N ALA A 331 17.77 -19.79 -35.76
CA ALA A 331 18.28 -21.07 -35.27
C ALA A 331 17.28 -22.22 -35.52
N LEU A 332 15.99 -22.00 -35.24
CA LEU A 332 14.94 -23.00 -35.50
C LEU A 332 14.70 -23.28 -36.98
N HIS A 333 14.86 -22.28 -37.85
CA HIS A 333 14.78 -22.46 -39.30
C HIS A 333 15.94 -23.32 -39.80
N CYS A 334 17.16 -23.05 -39.32
CA CYS A 334 18.34 -23.83 -39.64
C CYS A 334 18.19 -25.31 -39.19
N LEU A 335 17.70 -25.54 -37.96
CA LEU A 335 17.44 -26.88 -37.44
C LEU A 335 16.33 -27.65 -38.18
N LYS A 336 15.39 -26.96 -38.84
CA LYS A 336 14.31 -27.58 -39.63
C LYS A 336 14.67 -27.79 -41.10
N GLY A 337 15.66 -27.07 -41.63
CA GLY A 337 15.94 -26.94 -43.06
C GLY A 337 16.72 -28.10 -43.68
N GLY A 338 17.44 -28.91 -42.88
CA GLY A 338 18.39 -29.91 -43.38
C GLY A 338 19.49 -29.30 -44.28
N ASP A 339 20.34 -30.14 -44.89
CA ASP A 339 21.39 -29.72 -45.84
C ASP A 339 20.89 -28.97 -47.10
N SER A 340 19.57 -28.76 -47.22
CA SER A 340 18.92 -28.11 -48.37
C SER A 340 19.07 -26.58 -48.43
N SER A 341 19.64 -25.92 -47.42
CA SER A 341 19.88 -24.46 -47.44
C SER A 341 21.35 -24.11 -47.72
N ASN A 342 21.74 -24.14 -49.00
CA ASN A 342 23.08 -23.80 -49.52
C ASN A 342 23.57 -22.35 -49.27
N HIS A 343 23.04 -21.61 -48.28
CA HIS A 343 23.28 -20.17 -48.13
C HIS A 343 23.71 -19.71 -46.72
N LEU A 344 23.66 -20.56 -45.69
CA LEU A 344 24.07 -20.22 -44.33
C LEU A 344 24.82 -21.38 -43.68
N ASP A 345 25.96 -21.10 -43.03
CA ASP A 345 26.62 -22.08 -42.18
C ASP A 345 25.81 -22.28 -40.89
N THR A 346 25.01 -23.35 -40.90
CA THR A 346 24.07 -23.67 -39.82
C THR A 346 24.77 -23.90 -38.49
N THR A 347 25.94 -24.55 -38.50
CA THR A 347 26.69 -24.87 -37.28
C THR A 347 27.21 -23.59 -36.63
N THR A 348 27.90 -22.75 -37.41
CA THR A 348 28.43 -21.47 -36.91
C THR A 348 27.32 -20.58 -36.35
N VAL A 349 26.17 -20.50 -37.03
CA VAL A 349 25.03 -19.67 -36.58
C VAL A 349 24.42 -20.20 -35.29
N LEU A 350 24.34 -21.53 -35.13
CA LEU A 350 23.84 -22.14 -33.90
C LEU A 350 24.78 -21.88 -32.72
N GLU A 351 26.08 -22.10 -32.90
CA GLU A 351 27.10 -21.86 -31.87
C GLU A 351 27.10 -20.39 -31.42
N GLU A 352 27.26 -19.45 -32.36
CA GLU A 352 27.27 -18.00 -32.06
C GLU A 352 25.94 -17.54 -31.41
N THR A 353 24.81 -18.12 -31.83
CA THR A 353 23.51 -17.82 -31.21
C THR A 353 23.45 -18.33 -29.78
N ILE A 354 23.87 -19.57 -29.52
CA ILE A 354 23.86 -20.17 -28.18
C ILE A 354 24.80 -19.40 -27.25
N GLU A 355 26.00 -19.06 -27.69
CA GLU A 355 26.97 -18.25 -26.95
C GLU A 355 26.37 -16.89 -26.55
N TYR A 356 25.79 -16.16 -27.51
CA TYR A 356 25.14 -14.88 -27.23
C TYR A 356 23.96 -15.03 -26.26
N LEU A 357 23.19 -16.11 -26.34
CA LEU A 357 22.08 -16.38 -25.42
C LEU A 357 22.57 -16.68 -24.01
N LEU A 358 23.66 -17.44 -23.85
CA LEU A 358 24.30 -17.72 -22.55
C LEU A 358 24.84 -16.44 -21.91
N GLU A 359 25.37 -15.50 -22.67
CA GLU A 359 25.72 -14.17 -22.14
C GLU A 359 24.47 -13.38 -21.73
N ALA A 360 23.43 -13.39 -22.57
CA ALA A 360 22.21 -12.61 -22.37
C ALA A 360 21.36 -13.09 -21.18
N VAL A 361 21.58 -14.29 -20.63
CA VAL A 361 20.93 -14.70 -19.38
C VAL A 361 21.42 -13.88 -18.17
N ALA A 362 22.56 -13.21 -18.27
CA ALA A 362 23.09 -12.32 -17.24
C ALA A 362 22.79 -10.81 -17.48
N ASP A 363 22.01 -10.47 -18.52
CA ASP A 363 21.68 -9.09 -18.90
C ASP A 363 21.08 -8.29 -17.73
N GLY A 364 21.26 -6.97 -17.69
CA GLY A 364 20.69 -6.08 -16.66
C GLY A 364 19.16 -6.10 -16.60
N ASP A 365 18.50 -6.29 -17.74
CA ASP A 365 17.05 -6.17 -17.90
C ASP A 365 16.32 -7.53 -17.86
N THR A 366 15.37 -7.68 -16.92
CA THR A 366 14.57 -8.91 -16.78
C THR A 366 13.90 -9.38 -18.08
N PRO A 367 13.29 -8.50 -18.91
CA PRO A 367 12.67 -8.94 -20.17
C PRO A 367 13.65 -9.56 -21.18
N VAL A 368 14.94 -9.18 -21.11
CA VAL A 368 16.01 -9.74 -21.96
C VAL A 368 16.39 -11.12 -21.44
N ARG A 369 16.68 -11.25 -20.13
CA ARG A 369 16.97 -12.55 -19.49
C ARG A 369 15.86 -13.58 -19.73
N TYR A 370 14.59 -13.17 -19.60
CA TYR A 370 13.44 -14.04 -19.86
C TYR A 370 13.36 -14.47 -21.33
N ALA A 371 13.63 -13.55 -22.27
CA ALA A 371 13.66 -13.88 -23.69
C ALA A 371 14.80 -14.85 -24.02
N ALA A 372 15.98 -14.64 -23.45
CA ALA A 372 17.16 -15.49 -23.62
C ALA A 372 16.89 -16.91 -23.09
N SER A 373 16.44 -17.02 -21.84
CA SER A 373 16.10 -18.28 -21.18
C SER A 373 15.07 -19.09 -21.99
N LYS A 374 14.03 -18.42 -22.47
CA LYS A 374 13.01 -19.05 -23.31
C LYS A 374 13.56 -19.44 -24.68
N ALA A 375 14.46 -18.66 -25.28
CA ALA A 375 15.08 -18.97 -26.55
C ALA A 375 15.98 -20.19 -26.44
N LEU A 376 16.89 -20.19 -25.47
CA LEU A 376 17.82 -21.27 -25.21
C LEU A 376 17.07 -22.59 -24.97
N SER A 377 16.06 -22.59 -24.09
CA SER A 377 15.25 -23.80 -23.85
C SER A 377 14.49 -24.34 -25.07
N ILE A 378 14.13 -23.48 -26.04
CA ILE A 378 13.44 -23.91 -27.27
C ILE A 378 14.46 -24.49 -28.26
N ILE A 379 15.64 -23.87 -28.37
CA ILE A 379 16.74 -24.34 -29.23
C ILE A 379 17.25 -25.68 -28.71
N THR A 380 17.59 -25.79 -27.42
CA THR A 380 18.10 -27.03 -26.81
C THR A 380 17.16 -28.21 -27.02
N MET A 381 15.83 -28.01 -26.94
CA MET A 381 14.84 -29.07 -27.21
C MET A 381 14.82 -29.56 -28.66
N LYS A 382 15.46 -28.83 -29.58
CA LYS A 382 15.53 -29.12 -31.01
C LYS A 382 16.93 -29.54 -31.48
N LEU A 383 17.93 -29.49 -30.60
CA LEU A 383 19.28 -30.01 -30.86
C LEU A 383 19.30 -31.53 -30.73
N ASP A 384 20.32 -32.15 -31.32
CA ASP A 384 20.66 -33.53 -31.06
C ASP A 384 21.11 -33.73 -29.60
N PRO A 385 20.95 -34.94 -29.03
CA PRO A 385 21.16 -35.18 -27.60
C PRO A 385 22.54 -34.79 -27.05
N GLU A 386 23.62 -34.96 -27.84
CA GLU A 386 24.98 -34.59 -27.42
C GLU A 386 25.13 -33.06 -27.28
N MET A 387 24.80 -32.30 -28.33
CA MET A 387 24.82 -30.82 -28.30
C MET A 387 23.87 -30.26 -27.24
N ALA A 388 22.70 -30.87 -27.06
CA ALA A 388 21.78 -30.48 -25.98
C ALA A 388 22.43 -30.69 -24.60
N GLY A 389 23.19 -31.78 -24.42
CA GLY A 389 23.97 -32.07 -23.23
C GLY A 389 25.01 -30.98 -22.92
N GLU A 390 25.79 -30.57 -23.92
CA GLU A 390 26.81 -29.52 -23.79
C GLU A 390 26.22 -28.18 -23.34
N VAL A 391 25.07 -27.78 -23.91
CA VAL A 391 24.39 -26.54 -23.48
C VAL A 391 23.95 -26.62 -22.02
N VAL A 392 23.46 -27.77 -21.58
CA VAL A 392 23.04 -27.98 -20.18
C VAL A 392 24.24 -27.96 -19.25
N GLU A 393 25.34 -28.60 -19.64
CA GLU A 393 26.60 -28.60 -18.89
C GLU A 393 27.16 -27.17 -18.75
N ALA A 394 27.12 -26.37 -19.82
CA ALA A 394 27.51 -24.96 -19.76
C ALA A 394 26.66 -24.16 -18.75
N ILE A 395 25.33 -24.36 -18.74
CA ILE A 395 24.42 -23.69 -17.79
C ILE A 395 24.72 -24.09 -16.34
N LEU A 396 24.92 -25.39 -16.08
CA LEU A 396 25.22 -25.93 -14.75
C LEU A 396 26.63 -25.51 -14.28
N GLY A 397 27.60 -25.47 -15.19
CA GLY A 397 28.94 -24.94 -14.97
C GLY A 397 28.90 -23.48 -14.52
N SER A 398 28.16 -22.62 -15.22
CA SER A 398 28.02 -21.20 -14.83
C SER A 398 27.29 -20.99 -13.50
N LEU A 399 26.38 -21.88 -13.11
CA LEU A 399 25.77 -21.85 -11.77
C LEU A 399 26.75 -22.26 -10.66
N SER A 400 27.84 -22.94 -11.00
CA SER A 400 28.87 -23.37 -10.05
C SER A 400 29.99 -22.32 -9.90
N GLU A 401 30.08 -21.33 -10.80
CA GLU A 401 31.05 -20.26 -10.73
C GLU A 401 30.88 -19.37 -9.48
N ASN A 402 31.99 -19.07 -8.81
CA ASN A 402 32.03 -18.23 -7.60
C ASN A 402 31.18 -18.73 -6.43
N VAL A 403 30.80 -20.01 -6.41
CA VAL A 403 30.12 -20.67 -5.30
C VAL A 403 31.16 -21.31 -4.37
N TYR A 404 31.31 -20.76 -3.18
CA TYR A 404 32.24 -21.29 -2.17
C TYR A 404 31.49 -22.13 -1.14
N TRP A 405 32.18 -23.15 -0.62
CA TRP A 405 31.64 -24.07 0.38
C TRP A 405 32.47 -24.01 1.65
N GLN A 406 31.81 -23.82 2.80
CA GLN A 406 32.41 -23.90 4.12
C GLN A 406 31.71 -25.00 4.92
N GLY A 407 32.23 -26.23 4.82
CA GLY A 407 31.53 -27.42 5.31
C GLY A 407 30.20 -27.62 4.55
N PRO A 408 29.07 -27.83 5.23
CA PRO A 408 27.75 -27.91 4.58
C PRO A 408 27.19 -26.53 4.18
N LYS A 409 27.73 -25.42 4.73
CA LYS A 409 27.20 -24.07 4.50
C LYS A 409 27.76 -23.45 3.22
N ARG A 410 26.86 -22.98 2.37
CA ARG A 410 27.21 -22.34 1.09
C ARG A 410 27.38 -20.83 1.26
N ILE A 411 28.41 -20.27 0.63
CA ILE A 411 28.66 -18.83 0.55
C ILE A 411 28.45 -18.38 -0.89
N VAL A 412 27.31 -17.72 -1.14
CA VAL A 412 26.98 -17.12 -2.44
C VAL A 412 27.27 -15.63 -2.52
N SER A 413 27.97 -15.03 -1.55
CA SER A 413 28.24 -13.59 -1.56
C SER A 413 29.02 -13.10 -2.79
N GLY A 414 29.76 -13.98 -3.47
CA GLY A 414 30.56 -13.65 -4.65
C GLY A 414 29.87 -13.88 -6.00
N VAL A 415 28.66 -14.45 -6.04
CA VAL A 415 28.00 -14.76 -7.32
C VAL A 415 27.21 -13.56 -7.86
N ASN A 416 27.01 -13.51 -9.18
CA ASN A 416 26.16 -12.50 -9.81
C ASN A 416 24.67 -12.92 -9.73
N PRO A 417 23.81 -12.19 -8.99
CA PRO A 417 22.39 -12.54 -8.84
C PRO A 417 21.59 -12.49 -10.14
N LEU A 418 21.99 -11.62 -11.08
CA LEU A 418 21.30 -11.48 -12.36
C LEU A 418 21.55 -12.70 -13.24
N ALA A 419 22.81 -13.17 -13.28
CA ALA A 419 23.18 -14.42 -13.94
C ALA A 419 22.48 -15.61 -13.30
N TRP A 420 22.49 -15.73 -11.97
CA TRP A 420 21.79 -16.78 -11.24
C TRP A 420 20.29 -16.82 -11.55
N HIS A 421 19.65 -15.66 -11.65
CA HIS A 421 18.25 -15.57 -12.03
C HIS A 421 18.02 -16.10 -13.46
N GLY A 422 18.80 -15.64 -14.45
CA GLY A 422 18.64 -16.09 -15.83
C GLY A 422 18.98 -17.57 -16.05
N LEU A 423 20.03 -18.08 -15.41
CA LEU A 423 20.43 -19.49 -15.48
C LEU A 423 19.37 -20.40 -14.84
N THR A 424 18.90 -20.05 -13.64
CA THR A 424 17.81 -20.80 -12.97
C THR A 424 16.54 -20.77 -13.82
N LEU A 425 16.16 -19.61 -14.35
CA LEU A 425 14.99 -19.48 -15.22
C LEU A 425 15.11 -20.31 -16.52
N THR A 426 16.33 -20.43 -17.05
CA THR A 426 16.63 -21.28 -18.21
C THR A 426 16.42 -22.76 -17.87
N LEU A 427 16.98 -23.24 -16.75
CA LEU A 427 16.76 -24.60 -16.25
C LEU A 427 15.26 -24.88 -16.07
N SER A 428 14.52 -23.95 -15.47
CA SER A 428 13.08 -24.07 -15.27
C SER A 428 12.31 -24.17 -16.59
N HIS A 429 12.72 -23.42 -17.62
CA HIS A 429 12.13 -23.54 -18.95
C HIS A 429 12.50 -24.85 -19.67
N LEU A 430 13.73 -25.36 -19.49
CA LEU A 430 14.15 -26.67 -20.00
C LEU A 430 13.32 -27.80 -19.36
N LEU A 431 13.11 -27.75 -18.04
CA LEU A 431 12.23 -28.66 -17.30
C LEU A 431 10.79 -28.57 -17.80
N TYR A 432 10.24 -27.36 -17.95
CA TYR A 432 8.88 -27.13 -18.44
C TYR A 432 8.65 -27.75 -19.82
N ARG A 433 9.70 -27.78 -20.65
CA ARG A 433 9.67 -28.37 -21.99
C ARG A 433 9.95 -29.86 -22.01
N ARG A 434 10.48 -30.44 -20.92
CA ARG A 434 11.04 -31.80 -20.87
C ARG A 434 12.20 -31.95 -21.87
N ALA A 435 13.10 -30.98 -21.88
CA ALA A 435 14.28 -30.95 -22.75
C ALA A 435 15.53 -31.58 -22.10
N LEU A 436 15.43 -32.03 -20.84
CA LEU A 436 16.54 -32.61 -20.08
C LEU A 436 16.38 -34.13 -20.01
N SER A 437 17.51 -34.84 -19.99
CA SER A 437 17.56 -36.28 -19.70
C SER A 437 17.31 -36.54 -18.20
N THR A 438 16.73 -37.68 -17.86
CA THR A 438 16.57 -38.11 -16.45
C THR A 438 17.92 -38.27 -15.74
N ALA A 439 19.00 -38.57 -16.48
CA ALA A 439 20.35 -38.67 -15.94
C ALA A 439 20.91 -37.33 -15.42
N GLN A 440 20.39 -36.20 -15.92
CA GLN A 440 20.82 -34.85 -15.54
C GLN A 440 20.02 -34.29 -14.35
N LEU A 441 18.96 -34.98 -13.92
CA LEU A 441 18.09 -34.49 -12.84
C LEU A 441 18.81 -34.25 -11.51
N PRO A 442 19.79 -35.06 -11.06
CA PRO A 442 20.51 -34.79 -9.81
C PRO A 442 21.13 -33.39 -9.74
N GLU A 443 21.87 -32.99 -10.78
CA GLU A 443 22.55 -31.70 -10.82
C GLU A 443 21.57 -30.54 -10.98
N VAL A 444 20.51 -30.73 -11.77
CA VAL A 444 19.45 -29.74 -11.96
C VAL A 444 18.66 -29.51 -10.67
N LEU A 445 18.31 -30.59 -9.95
CA LEU A 445 17.64 -30.51 -8.65
C LEU A 445 18.53 -29.85 -7.61
N ASN A 446 19.83 -30.16 -7.60
CA ASN A 446 20.79 -29.48 -6.75
C ASN A 446 20.79 -27.96 -7.04
N ALA A 447 20.84 -27.56 -8.30
CA ALA A 447 20.77 -26.15 -8.69
C ALA A 447 19.44 -25.47 -8.25
N LEU A 448 18.30 -26.14 -8.43
CA LEU A 448 16.99 -25.59 -8.05
C LEU A 448 16.85 -25.41 -6.54
N LEU A 449 17.25 -26.40 -5.73
CA LEU A 449 17.20 -26.31 -4.26
C LEU A 449 18.12 -25.20 -3.74
N LEU A 450 19.29 -25.07 -4.34
CA LEU A 450 20.21 -23.97 -4.09
C LEU A 450 19.64 -22.60 -4.49
N ALA A 451 18.83 -22.54 -5.55
CA ALA A 451 18.17 -21.33 -6.00
C ALA A 451 16.95 -20.97 -5.12
N LEU A 452 16.21 -21.95 -4.59
CA LEU A 452 15.12 -21.76 -3.62
C LEU A 452 15.59 -21.11 -2.32
N THR A 453 16.83 -21.41 -1.90
CA THR A 453 17.47 -20.88 -0.69
C THR A 453 18.40 -19.69 -0.96
N PHE A 454 18.37 -19.15 -2.17
CA PHE A 454 19.25 -18.05 -2.56
C PHE A 454 18.93 -16.76 -1.79
N GLU A 455 19.93 -16.26 -1.07
CA GLU A 455 19.93 -14.94 -0.47
C GLU A 455 21.32 -14.31 -0.58
N GLN A 456 21.34 -13.01 -0.89
CA GLN A 456 22.51 -12.17 -0.71
C GLN A 456 22.10 -10.85 -0.07
N ARG A 457 22.88 -10.40 0.91
CA ARG A 457 22.74 -9.06 1.49
C ARG A 457 23.45 -8.03 0.63
N SER A 458 22.72 -7.02 0.16
CA SER A 458 23.31 -5.87 -0.54
C SER A 458 24.17 -5.03 0.40
N ALA A 459 25.04 -4.18 -0.16
CA ALA A 459 25.80 -3.20 0.61
C ALA A 459 24.91 -2.22 1.41
N THR A 460 23.66 -2.02 0.97
CA THR A 460 22.65 -1.19 1.64
C THR A 460 21.80 -1.95 2.65
N GLY A 461 22.06 -3.26 2.84
CA GLY A 461 21.34 -4.11 3.78
C GLY A 461 19.98 -4.62 3.30
N GLY A 462 19.74 -4.65 1.98
CA GLY A 462 18.55 -5.26 1.37
C GLY A 462 18.81 -6.71 0.93
N SER A 463 17.79 -7.56 0.97
CA SER A 463 17.87 -8.93 0.47
C SER A 463 17.76 -8.94 -1.06
N VAL A 464 18.73 -9.56 -1.72
CA VAL A 464 18.78 -9.79 -3.16
C VAL A 464 18.57 -11.28 -3.43
N GLY A 465 17.74 -11.61 -4.40
CA GLY A 465 17.48 -13.01 -4.76
C GLY A 465 16.03 -13.40 -4.97
N THR A 466 15.07 -12.48 -4.79
CA THR A 466 13.63 -12.78 -4.97
C THR A 466 13.34 -13.40 -6.34
N ASN A 467 13.88 -12.85 -7.42
CA ASN A 467 13.69 -13.38 -8.77
C ASN A 467 14.35 -14.76 -8.98
N VAL A 468 15.45 -15.05 -8.28
CA VAL A 468 16.13 -16.36 -8.34
C VAL A 468 15.24 -17.43 -7.71
N ARG A 469 14.70 -17.14 -6.53
CA ARG A 469 13.76 -18.01 -5.81
C ARG A 469 12.45 -18.21 -6.57
N ASP A 470 11.94 -17.17 -7.24
CA ASP A 470 10.75 -17.26 -8.10
C ASP A 470 10.99 -18.21 -9.28
N ALA A 471 12.12 -18.04 -9.97
CA ALA A 471 12.52 -18.94 -11.05
C ALA A 471 12.71 -20.39 -10.56
N ALA A 472 13.20 -20.59 -9.35
CA ALA A 472 13.33 -21.91 -8.74
C ALA A 472 11.97 -22.53 -8.42
N CYS A 473 11.02 -21.77 -7.86
CA CYS A 473 9.64 -22.23 -7.66
C CYS A 473 9.00 -22.66 -8.98
N PHE A 474 9.20 -21.89 -10.06
CA PHE A 474 8.77 -22.27 -11.40
C PHE A 474 9.43 -23.57 -11.89
N GLY A 475 10.72 -23.77 -11.59
CA GLY A 475 11.44 -25.00 -11.95
C GLY A 475 10.89 -26.23 -11.23
N VAL A 476 10.64 -26.12 -9.93
CA VAL A 476 10.04 -27.20 -9.13
C VAL A 476 8.59 -27.48 -9.56
N TRP A 477 7.82 -26.44 -9.85
CA TRP A 477 6.49 -26.60 -10.44
C TRP A 477 6.55 -27.30 -11.82
N ALA A 478 7.53 -26.94 -12.65
CA ALA A 478 7.70 -27.51 -13.98
C ALA A 478 8.11 -28.99 -13.94
N ILE A 479 9.07 -29.38 -13.09
CA ILE A 479 9.51 -30.78 -12.97
C ILE A 479 8.35 -31.67 -12.46
N SER A 480 7.60 -31.20 -11.47
CA SER A 480 6.42 -31.88 -10.91
C SER A 480 5.36 -32.23 -11.98
N ARG A 481 5.21 -31.36 -12.98
CA ARG A 481 4.20 -31.52 -14.02
C ARG A 481 4.69 -32.35 -15.22
N ARG A 482 5.99 -32.35 -15.48
CA ARG A 482 6.57 -32.83 -16.75
C ARG A 482 7.24 -34.19 -16.63
N TYR A 483 7.63 -34.63 -15.43
CA TYR A 483 8.29 -35.91 -15.17
C TYR A 483 7.36 -36.85 -14.40
N ALA A 484 7.49 -38.16 -14.63
CA ALA A 484 6.68 -39.16 -13.96
C ALA A 484 7.20 -39.46 -12.55
N THR A 485 6.31 -39.94 -11.67
CA THR A 485 6.68 -40.33 -10.29
C THR A 485 7.84 -41.32 -10.25
N SER A 486 7.87 -42.32 -11.14
CA SER A 486 8.95 -43.31 -11.20
C SER A 486 10.30 -42.70 -11.61
N GLU A 487 10.29 -41.68 -12.46
CA GLU A 487 11.52 -40.99 -12.90
C GLU A 487 12.12 -40.18 -11.75
N LEU A 488 11.27 -39.49 -10.97
CA LEU A 488 11.74 -38.72 -9.80
C LEU A 488 12.19 -39.64 -8.66
N LEU A 489 11.48 -40.73 -8.40
CA LEU A 489 11.87 -41.71 -7.37
C LEU A 489 13.17 -42.47 -7.72
N ALA A 490 13.58 -42.49 -9.00
CA ALA A 490 14.84 -43.08 -9.41
C ALA A 490 16.06 -42.18 -9.11
N VAL A 491 15.85 -40.90 -8.76
CA VAL A 491 16.93 -39.99 -8.36
C VAL A 491 17.34 -40.30 -6.93
N GLU A 492 18.57 -40.75 -6.74
CA GLU A 492 19.12 -40.96 -5.40
C GLU A 492 19.34 -39.62 -4.69
N THR A 493 18.72 -39.40 -3.54
CA THR A 493 18.84 -38.14 -2.78
C THR A 493 20.30 -37.83 -2.39
N SER A 494 21.15 -38.84 -2.19
CA SER A 494 22.59 -38.68 -1.95
C SER A 494 23.36 -38.07 -3.11
N SER A 495 22.85 -38.16 -4.34
CA SER A 495 23.44 -37.52 -5.52
C SER A 495 23.14 -36.02 -5.61
N VAL A 496 22.21 -35.51 -4.78
CA VAL A 496 21.82 -34.10 -4.71
C VAL A 496 22.48 -33.47 -3.48
N ARG A 497 23.60 -32.76 -3.69
CA ARG A 497 24.39 -32.17 -2.59
C ARG A 497 23.59 -31.23 -1.68
N ALA A 498 22.67 -30.45 -2.24
CA ALA A 498 21.78 -29.57 -1.45
C ALA A 498 20.84 -30.34 -0.51
N SER A 499 20.63 -31.63 -0.74
CA SER A 499 19.75 -32.51 0.06
C SER A 499 20.53 -33.49 0.93
N GLU A 500 21.83 -33.28 1.14
CA GLU A 500 22.71 -34.24 1.81
C GLU A 500 22.26 -34.54 3.26
N HIS A 501 21.60 -33.60 3.93
CA HIS A 501 21.06 -33.75 5.28
C HIS A 501 19.77 -34.58 5.33
N HIS A 502 19.15 -34.86 4.18
CA HIS A 502 17.86 -35.52 4.03
C HIS A 502 17.97 -36.87 3.27
N LYS A 503 19.14 -37.52 3.31
CA LYS A 503 19.43 -38.78 2.57
C LYS A 503 18.42 -39.91 2.82
N SER A 504 17.73 -39.90 3.95
CA SER A 504 16.70 -40.90 4.30
C SER A 504 15.37 -40.70 3.58
N PHE A 505 15.15 -39.55 2.94
CA PHE A 505 13.90 -39.20 2.28
C PHE A 505 14.01 -39.32 0.76
N SER A 506 12.86 -39.57 0.10
CA SER A 506 12.79 -39.48 -1.37
C SER A 506 12.95 -38.03 -1.81
N ILE A 507 13.45 -37.82 -3.03
CA ILE A 507 13.63 -36.46 -3.56
C ILE A 507 12.30 -35.66 -3.63
N ILE A 508 11.18 -36.34 -3.86
CA ILE A 508 9.86 -35.72 -3.88
C ILE A 508 9.51 -35.20 -2.49
N GLN A 509 9.79 -35.99 -1.45
CA GLN A 509 9.57 -35.57 -0.07
C GLN A 509 10.48 -34.40 0.32
N VAL A 510 11.74 -34.39 -0.15
CA VAL A 510 12.66 -33.25 0.07
C VAL A 510 12.13 -31.98 -0.57
N LEU A 511 11.69 -32.05 -1.83
CA LEU A 511 11.07 -30.90 -2.51
C LEU A 511 9.85 -30.38 -1.75
N ALA A 512 9.02 -31.28 -1.19
CA ALA A 512 7.86 -30.88 -0.40
C ALA A 512 8.25 -30.11 0.89
N ILE A 513 9.30 -30.57 1.59
CA ILE A 513 9.82 -29.90 2.79
C ILE A 513 10.38 -28.51 2.45
N GLU A 514 11.20 -28.41 1.42
CA GLU A 514 11.84 -27.15 1.01
C GLU A 514 10.79 -26.13 0.55
N LEU A 515 9.78 -26.58 -0.21
CA LEU A 515 8.66 -25.73 -0.60
C LEU A 515 7.79 -25.31 0.59
N LEU A 516 7.59 -26.17 1.59
CA LEU A 516 6.88 -25.83 2.83
C LEU A 516 7.59 -24.69 3.56
N VAL A 517 8.90 -24.82 3.78
CA VAL A 517 9.73 -23.79 4.43
C VAL A 517 9.61 -22.47 3.67
N VAL A 518 9.79 -22.50 2.34
CA VAL A 518 9.68 -21.28 1.52
C VAL A 518 8.25 -20.72 1.56
N ALA A 519 7.22 -21.55 1.55
CA ALA A 519 5.83 -21.08 1.63
C ALA A 519 5.51 -20.40 2.96
N CYS A 520 6.13 -20.82 4.06
CA CYS A 520 5.84 -20.31 5.39
C CYS A 520 6.73 -19.12 5.80
N GLU A 521 8.02 -19.15 5.45
CA GLU A 521 9.03 -18.30 6.08
C GLU A 521 9.69 -17.30 5.12
N ASP A 522 9.49 -17.43 3.81
CA ASP A 522 10.11 -16.53 2.84
C ASP A 522 9.63 -15.08 3.08
N PRO A 523 10.53 -14.07 3.09
CA PRO A 523 10.12 -12.69 3.32
C PRO A 523 9.22 -12.11 2.22
N ALA A 524 9.27 -12.64 1.00
CA ALA A 524 8.54 -12.12 -0.15
C ALA A 524 7.24 -12.90 -0.42
N GLY A 525 6.09 -12.22 -0.34
CA GLY A 525 4.77 -12.87 -0.48
C GLY A 525 4.51 -13.54 -1.82
N ASN A 526 5.05 -13.02 -2.92
CA ASN A 526 4.95 -13.67 -4.23
C ASN A 526 5.71 -15.01 -4.26
N ILE A 527 6.83 -15.12 -3.54
CA ILE A 527 7.61 -16.36 -3.44
C ILE A 527 6.87 -17.37 -2.56
N ARG A 528 6.29 -16.94 -1.43
CA ARG A 528 5.45 -17.80 -0.59
C ARG A 528 4.30 -18.43 -1.39
N ARG A 529 3.59 -17.60 -2.18
CA ARG A 529 2.53 -18.03 -3.09
C ARG A 529 3.02 -18.96 -4.20
N GLY A 530 4.15 -18.62 -4.84
CA GLY A 530 4.77 -19.45 -5.87
C GLY A 530 5.18 -20.83 -5.34
N SER A 531 5.69 -20.88 -4.10
CA SER A 531 6.07 -22.10 -3.41
C SER A 531 4.86 -22.97 -3.04
N SER A 532 3.81 -22.36 -2.48
CA SER A 532 2.53 -23.04 -2.20
C SER A 532 1.92 -23.65 -3.48
N ALA A 533 1.93 -22.92 -4.60
CA ALA A 533 1.45 -23.42 -5.89
C ALA A 533 2.32 -24.58 -6.43
N ALA A 534 3.64 -24.48 -6.29
CA ALA A 534 4.55 -25.57 -6.66
C ALA A 534 4.33 -26.81 -5.78
N LEU A 535 4.09 -26.64 -4.48
CA LEU A 535 3.83 -27.71 -3.53
C LEU A 535 2.52 -28.44 -3.86
N GLN A 536 1.47 -27.67 -4.17
CA GLN A 536 0.18 -28.21 -4.60
C GLN A 536 0.31 -29.01 -5.91
N GLU A 537 1.08 -28.53 -6.89
CA GLU A 537 1.31 -29.26 -8.13
C GLU A 537 2.12 -30.54 -7.89
N LEU A 538 3.19 -30.49 -7.06
CA LEU A 538 4.01 -31.65 -6.69
C LEU A 538 3.16 -32.77 -6.08
N ILE A 539 2.39 -32.45 -5.04
CA ILE A 539 1.57 -33.43 -4.32
C ILE A 539 0.41 -33.93 -5.19
N GLY A 540 -0.20 -33.05 -5.99
CA GLY A 540 -1.30 -33.41 -6.88
C GLY A 540 -0.89 -34.33 -8.04
N ARG A 541 0.34 -34.21 -8.53
CA ARG A 541 0.88 -35.03 -9.65
C ARG A 541 1.56 -36.30 -9.20
N HIS A 542 2.05 -36.34 -7.95
CA HIS A 542 2.72 -37.49 -7.36
C HIS A 542 1.97 -37.95 -6.11
N PRO A 543 0.81 -38.60 -6.27
CA PRO A 543 0.01 -39.02 -5.12
C PRO A 543 0.73 -40.10 -4.31
N ASN A 544 0.50 -40.11 -3.00
CA ASN A 544 1.02 -41.11 -2.04
C ASN A 544 2.55 -41.19 -1.93
N THR A 545 3.29 -40.15 -2.34
CA THR A 545 4.76 -40.07 -2.18
C THR A 545 5.22 -39.05 -1.15
N VAL A 546 4.31 -38.17 -0.71
CA VAL A 546 4.56 -37.16 0.32
C VAL A 546 3.75 -37.48 1.57
N GLU A 547 4.41 -37.55 2.71
CA GLU A 547 3.81 -37.84 4.02
C GLU A 547 2.78 -36.77 4.39
N GLN A 548 1.56 -37.16 4.77
CA GLN A 548 0.45 -36.24 5.03
C GLN A 548 0.23 -35.18 3.91
N GLY A 549 0.50 -35.51 2.64
CA GLY A 549 0.50 -34.55 1.55
C GLY A 549 -0.84 -33.81 1.34
N ILE A 550 -1.98 -34.50 1.44
CA ILE A 550 -3.30 -33.85 1.27
C ILE A 550 -3.57 -32.83 2.40
N PRO A 551 -3.47 -33.20 3.69
CA PRO A 551 -3.54 -32.23 4.79
C PRO A 551 -2.57 -31.05 4.64
N LEU A 552 -1.33 -31.32 4.21
CA LEU A 552 -0.30 -30.30 4.05
C LEU A 552 -0.73 -29.22 3.05
N VAL A 553 -1.22 -29.60 1.86
CA VAL A 553 -1.71 -28.64 0.86
C VAL A 553 -2.92 -27.83 1.34
N GLN A 554 -3.79 -28.44 2.15
CA GLN A 554 -4.96 -27.73 2.70
C GLN A 554 -4.55 -26.66 3.72
N ILE A 555 -3.44 -26.86 4.43
CA ILE A 555 -2.88 -25.90 5.39
C ILE A 555 -2.08 -24.83 4.67
N VAL A 556 -1.19 -25.22 3.75
CA VAL A 556 -0.30 -24.33 2.98
C VAL A 556 -1.05 -23.76 1.76
N ASP A 557 -2.21 -23.17 2.03
CA ASP A 557 -3.08 -22.57 1.02
C ASP A 557 -2.50 -21.25 0.46
N PHE A 558 -2.73 -21.00 -0.83
CA PHE A 558 -2.23 -19.82 -1.55
C PHE A 558 -2.58 -18.49 -0.88
N HIS A 559 -3.77 -18.36 -0.31
CA HIS A 559 -4.20 -17.16 0.41
C HIS A 559 -3.69 -17.14 1.85
N ALA A 560 -3.62 -18.30 2.51
CA ALA A 560 -3.11 -18.41 3.87
C ALA A 560 -1.64 -17.95 3.98
N VAL A 561 -0.82 -18.32 3.00
CA VAL A 561 0.60 -17.94 2.94
C VAL A 561 0.85 -16.51 2.43
N GLY A 562 -0.20 -15.81 1.99
CA GLY A 562 -0.09 -14.46 1.47
C GLY A 562 0.42 -13.46 2.51
N LEU A 563 -0.08 -13.54 3.75
CA LEU A 563 0.33 -12.67 4.87
C LEU A 563 1.50 -13.28 5.62
N ARG A 564 2.60 -12.54 5.77
CA ARG A 564 3.82 -13.04 6.42
C ARG A 564 3.60 -13.54 7.85
N ASP A 565 2.95 -12.73 8.70
CA ASP A 565 2.71 -13.10 10.11
C ASP A 565 1.83 -14.36 10.21
N ARG A 566 0.83 -14.48 9.34
CA ARG A 566 -0.04 -15.65 9.26
C ARG A 566 0.71 -16.89 8.76
N ALA A 567 1.50 -16.74 7.70
CA ALA A 567 2.31 -17.82 7.14
C ALA A 567 3.29 -18.38 8.18
N MET A 568 4.04 -17.50 8.85
CA MET A 568 4.98 -17.90 9.89
C MET A 568 4.27 -18.46 11.13
N CYS A 569 3.33 -17.73 11.74
CA CYS A 569 2.80 -18.10 13.05
C CYS A 569 1.66 -19.11 13.02
N GLU A 570 0.83 -19.14 11.97
CA GLU A 570 -0.35 -20.03 11.89
C GLU A 570 -0.08 -21.23 10.98
N VAL A 571 0.40 -20.98 9.75
CA VAL A 571 0.59 -22.04 8.75
C VAL A 571 1.73 -22.97 9.15
N SER A 572 2.90 -22.44 9.56
CA SER A 572 4.02 -23.27 10.02
C SER A 572 3.63 -24.18 11.19
N VAL A 573 2.91 -23.64 12.19
CA VAL A 573 2.51 -24.42 13.38
C VAL A 573 1.55 -25.55 13.00
N LYS A 574 0.55 -25.26 12.16
CA LYS A 574 -0.38 -26.28 11.66
C LYS A 574 0.32 -27.34 10.81
N ALA A 575 1.25 -26.94 9.95
CA ALA A 575 2.00 -27.86 9.10
C ALA A 575 2.97 -28.73 9.92
N GLY A 576 3.67 -28.14 10.88
CA GLY A 576 4.56 -28.87 11.80
C GLY A 576 3.81 -29.89 12.67
N ALA A 577 2.56 -29.62 13.03
CA ALA A 577 1.71 -30.57 13.77
C ALA A 577 1.34 -31.84 12.97
N LEU A 578 1.51 -31.85 11.64
CA LEU A 578 1.21 -33.03 10.83
C LEU A 578 2.24 -34.15 10.97
N HIS A 579 3.53 -33.80 11.08
CA HIS A 579 4.62 -34.78 11.15
C HIS A 579 5.92 -34.15 11.68
N GLU A 580 6.71 -34.94 12.43
CA GLU A 580 7.97 -34.49 13.06
C GLU A 580 8.95 -33.86 12.07
N MET A 581 9.12 -34.46 10.88
CA MET A 581 10.00 -33.93 9.82
C MET A 581 9.64 -32.51 9.35
N TYR A 582 8.35 -32.14 9.34
CA TYR A 582 7.92 -30.80 8.96
C TYR A 582 8.21 -29.83 10.09
N TRP A 583 7.97 -30.26 11.33
CA TRP A 583 8.29 -29.49 12.52
C TRP A 583 9.79 -29.20 12.62
N GLU A 584 10.65 -30.19 12.42
CA GLU A 584 12.12 -30.04 12.46
C GLU A 584 12.59 -29.06 11.38
N ALA A 585 12.16 -29.26 10.13
CA ALA A 585 12.57 -28.40 9.03
C ALA A 585 12.15 -26.93 9.23
N LEU A 586 10.92 -26.69 9.71
CA LEU A 586 10.43 -25.34 10.02
C LEU A 586 11.22 -24.74 11.20
N PHE A 587 11.42 -25.49 12.28
CA PHE A 587 12.16 -24.99 13.44
C PHE A 587 13.61 -24.61 13.09
N GLU A 588 14.33 -25.46 12.35
CA GLU A 588 15.70 -25.19 11.95
C GLU A 588 15.80 -23.96 11.02
N ASN A 589 14.89 -23.84 10.05
CA ASN A 589 14.91 -22.70 9.11
C ASN A 589 14.44 -21.38 9.75
N LEU A 590 13.59 -21.43 10.79
CA LEU A 590 13.26 -20.27 11.61
C LEU A 590 14.48 -19.68 12.32
N LEU A 591 15.54 -20.46 12.55
CA LEU A 591 16.78 -19.96 13.15
C LEU A 591 17.75 -19.37 12.10
N GLU A 592 17.47 -19.54 10.81
CA GLU A 592 18.31 -19.09 9.70
C GLU A 592 17.91 -17.68 9.20
N TRP A 593 18.45 -17.28 8.05
CA TRP A 593 18.26 -15.96 7.44
C TRP A 593 16.80 -15.58 7.15
N ARG A 594 15.89 -16.55 6.99
CA ARG A 594 14.45 -16.30 6.76
C ARG A 594 13.71 -15.92 8.05
N GLY A 595 14.17 -16.45 9.19
CA GLY A 595 13.55 -16.24 10.49
C GLY A 595 14.32 -15.26 11.36
N THR A 596 14.98 -15.74 12.41
CA THR A 596 15.70 -14.91 13.39
C THR A 596 16.88 -14.15 12.79
N GLY A 597 17.44 -14.63 11.67
CA GLY A 597 18.47 -13.94 10.89
C GLY A 597 17.92 -12.95 9.85
N SER A 598 16.61 -12.72 9.78
CA SER A 598 16.00 -11.80 8.79
C SER A 598 16.48 -10.37 8.98
N LEU A 599 16.47 -9.57 7.89
CA LEU A 599 16.92 -8.18 7.87
C LEU A 599 15.96 -7.24 8.59
N ASP A 600 14.66 -7.50 8.52
CA ASP A 600 13.65 -6.65 9.16
C ASP A 600 13.24 -7.19 10.54
N SER A 601 13.04 -6.27 11.49
CA SER A 601 12.70 -6.63 12.86
C SER A 601 11.37 -7.36 12.98
N SER A 602 10.37 -7.07 12.14
CA SER A 602 9.06 -7.72 12.23
C SER A 602 9.12 -9.21 11.91
N SER A 603 9.89 -9.60 10.88
CA SER A 603 10.09 -11.00 10.52
C SER A 603 10.85 -11.75 11.61
N ARG A 604 11.89 -11.13 12.21
CA ARG A 604 12.60 -11.73 13.35
C ARG A 604 11.69 -11.97 14.56
N LEU A 605 10.81 -11.01 14.88
CA LEU A 605 9.86 -11.15 15.99
C LEU A 605 8.77 -12.18 15.68
N SER A 606 8.30 -12.26 14.44
CA SER A 606 7.33 -13.28 13.99
C SER A 606 7.96 -14.68 14.07
N ALA A 607 9.23 -14.82 13.66
CA ALA A 607 9.98 -16.06 13.78
C ALA A 607 10.17 -16.47 15.24
N ALA A 608 10.61 -15.55 16.09
CA ALA A 608 10.71 -15.77 17.54
C ALA A 608 9.40 -16.25 18.16
N ARG A 609 8.28 -15.60 17.83
CA ARG A 609 6.94 -16.01 18.27
C ARG A 609 6.59 -17.42 17.76
N THR A 610 6.92 -17.73 16.51
CA THR A 610 6.68 -19.04 15.90
C THR A 610 7.48 -20.13 16.61
N VAL A 611 8.75 -19.90 16.95
CA VAL A 611 9.56 -20.80 17.78
C VAL A 611 8.87 -21.09 19.12
N GLY A 612 8.35 -20.05 19.78
CA GLY A 612 7.53 -20.21 20.98
C GLY A 612 6.31 -21.09 20.74
N LEU A 613 5.51 -20.81 19.71
CA LEU A 613 4.31 -21.60 19.37
C LEU A 613 4.61 -23.07 19.03
N LEU A 614 5.70 -23.33 18.29
CA LEU A 614 6.15 -24.69 17.96
C LEU A 614 6.57 -25.50 19.19
N SER A 615 6.96 -24.85 20.28
CA SER A 615 7.31 -25.51 21.55
C SER A 615 6.08 -25.94 22.38
N ALA A 616 4.89 -25.40 22.09
CA ALA A 616 3.70 -25.53 22.95
C ALA A 616 3.17 -26.96 23.16
N GLU A 617 3.39 -27.84 22.17
CA GLU A 617 2.92 -29.23 22.19
C GLU A 617 4.07 -30.24 22.32
N GLN A 618 5.30 -29.75 22.53
CA GLN A 618 6.50 -30.57 22.56
C GLN A 618 6.83 -31.07 23.97
N SER A 619 7.54 -32.20 24.03
CA SER A 619 8.03 -32.73 25.31
C SER A 619 9.08 -31.81 25.94
N PRO A 620 9.23 -31.78 27.28
CA PRO A 620 10.23 -30.96 27.95
C PRO A 620 11.67 -31.18 27.45
N SER A 621 12.00 -32.41 27.05
CA SER A 621 13.30 -32.74 26.44
C SER A 621 13.51 -32.10 25.08
N VAL A 622 12.45 -32.00 24.25
CA VAL A 622 12.52 -31.33 22.95
C VAL A 622 12.65 -29.83 23.14
N VAL A 623 11.85 -29.24 24.04
CA VAL A 623 11.95 -27.82 24.38
C VAL A 623 13.35 -27.46 24.91
N ARG A 624 13.96 -28.37 25.69
CA ARG A 624 15.35 -28.20 26.14
C ARG A 624 16.36 -28.24 24.99
N LYS A 625 16.21 -29.17 24.04
CA LYS A 625 17.05 -29.21 22.83
C LYS A 625 16.90 -27.93 22.01
N MET A 626 15.67 -27.42 21.84
CA MET A 626 15.42 -26.16 21.16
C MET A 626 16.17 -25.01 21.83
N SER A 627 16.08 -24.90 23.17
CA SER A 627 16.79 -23.85 23.90
C SER A 627 18.31 -24.00 23.79
N ASP A 628 18.84 -25.22 23.88
CA ASP A 628 20.28 -25.49 23.76
C ASP A 628 20.81 -25.12 22.36
N GLN A 629 20.04 -25.42 21.29
CA GLN A 629 20.39 -25.02 19.91
C GLN A 629 20.41 -23.50 19.74
N ILE A 630 19.41 -22.79 20.26
CA ILE A 630 19.37 -21.33 20.19
C ILE A 630 20.54 -20.73 20.99
N CYS A 631 20.86 -21.28 22.17
CA CYS A 631 22.01 -20.86 22.97
C CYS A 631 23.34 -21.05 22.22
N ALA A 632 23.50 -22.17 21.52
CA ALA A 632 24.70 -22.44 20.71
C ALA A 632 24.87 -21.41 19.59
N GLN A 633 23.77 -21.01 18.93
CA GLN A 633 23.82 -19.95 17.92
C GLN A 633 24.13 -18.58 18.53
N VAL A 634 23.52 -18.22 19.66
CA VAL A 634 23.84 -16.97 20.38
C VAL A 634 25.33 -16.92 20.76
N ALA A 635 25.90 -18.03 21.21
CA ALA A 635 27.33 -18.14 21.54
C ALA A 635 28.26 -18.02 20.33
N ALA A 636 27.78 -18.35 19.13
CA ALA A 636 28.54 -18.22 17.88
C ALA A 636 28.56 -16.79 17.32
N LEU A 637 27.67 -15.91 17.80
CA LEU A 637 27.55 -14.54 17.29
C LEU A 637 28.73 -13.65 17.69
N LYS A 638 29.19 -12.85 16.73
CA LYS A 638 30.13 -11.75 16.95
C LYS A 638 29.42 -10.56 17.60
N PRO A 639 30.13 -9.70 18.36
CA PRO A 639 29.52 -8.55 19.03
C PRO A 639 28.67 -7.64 18.11
N ARG A 640 29.07 -7.49 16.85
CA ARG A 640 28.39 -6.63 15.84
C ARG A 640 27.16 -7.26 15.18
N GLU A 641 26.88 -8.54 15.38
CA GLU A 641 25.72 -9.25 14.78
C GLU A 641 24.45 -9.01 15.62
N VAL A 642 24.04 -7.75 15.71
CA VAL A 642 22.96 -7.29 16.62
C VAL A 642 21.58 -7.76 16.16
N GLU A 643 21.32 -7.78 14.84
CA GLU A 643 20.02 -8.17 14.29
C GLU A 643 19.69 -9.64 14.61
N GLU A 644 20.64 -10.53 14.33
CA GLU A 644 20.50 -11.96 14.59
C GLU A 644 20.43 -12.24 16.10
N ARG A 645 21.23 -11.53 16.91
CA ARG A 645 21.13 -11.57 18.38
C ARG A 645 19.74 -11.21 18.86
N GLN A 646 19.14 -10.14 18.34
CA GLN A 646 17.76 -9.76 18.68
C GLN A 646 16.79 -10.89 18.35
N GLY A 647 16.88 -11.49 17.15
CA GLY A 647 16.02 -12.59 16.74
C GLY A 647 16.13 -13.80 17.68
N LEU A 648 17.35 -14.26 17.95
CA LEU A 648 17.60 -15.43 18.79
C LEU A 648 17.19 -15.20 20.25
N VAL A 649 17.49 -14.03 20.82
CA VAL A 649 17.10 -13.76 22.21
C VAL A 649 15.58 -13.57 22.33
N SER A 650 14.92 -12.94 21.35
CA SER A 650 13.46 -12.92 21.32
C SER A 650 12.87 -14.32 21.18
N ALA A 651 13.52 -15.24 20.44
CA ALA A 651 13.10 -16.63 20.34
C ALA A 651 13.23 -17.37 21.69
N LEU A 652 14.32 -17.14 22.44
CA LEU A 652 14.44 -17.63 23.81
C LEU A 652 13.33 -17.08 24.72
N ALA A 653 13.03 -15.78 24.62
CA ALA A 653 11.95 -15.15 25.39
C ALA A 653 10.60 -15.80 25.08
N ALA A 654 10.26 -15.98 23.80
CA ALA A 654 9.01 -16.61 23.37
C ALA A 654 8.90 -18.08 23.78
N LEU A 655 10.02 -18.83 23.73
CA LEU A 655 10.11 -20.21 24.18
C LEU A 655 9.87 -20.31 25.69
N VAL A 656 10.48 -19.43 26.49
CA VAL A 656 10.26 -19.36 27.95
C VAL A 656 8.84 -18.95 28.28
N ASP A 657 8.30 -17.93 27.61
CA ASP A 657 6.92 -17.47 27.81
C ASP A 657 5.92 -18.58 27.51
N GLN A 658 6.10 -19.33 26.41
CA GLN A 658 5.22 -20.44 26.08
C GLN A 658 5.34 -21.58 27.10
N GLY A 659 6.56 -21.94 27.53
CA GLY A 659 6.79 -22.92 28.58
C GLY A 659 6.17 -22.52 29.94
N SER A 660 5.98 -21.21 30.16
CA SER A 660 5.31 -20.68 31.35
C SER A 660 3.78 -20.73 31.28
N ARG A 661 3.14 -20.84 30.11
CA ARG A 661 1.67 -20.88 30.01
C ARG A 661 1.14 -22.24 30.45
N VAL A 662 0.75 -22.36 31.72
CA VAL A 662 0.11 -23.56 32.29
C VAL A 662 -1.15 -23.89 31.50
N ARG A 663 -1.25 -25.14 31.01
CA ARG A 663 -2.50 -25.72 30.53
C ARG A 663 -3.48 -25.74 31.71
N THR A 664 -4.57 -24.99 31.62
CA THR A 664 -5.69 -24.97 32.58
C THR A 664 -6.52 -26.26 32.51
N GLY A 665 -5.86 -27.42 32.57
CA GLY A 665 -6.46 -28.74 32.64
C GLY A 665 -5.65 -29.62 33.60
N ASN A 666 -6.34 -30.41 34.41
CA ASN A 666 -5.83 -31.27 35.50
C ASN A 666 -4.83 -32.36 35.07
N LEU A 667 -3.69 -32.01 34.48
CA LEU A 667 -2.60 -32.94 34.16
C LEU A 667 -1.27 -32.40 34.71
N ASP A 668 -0.66 -33.22 35.57
CA ASP A 668 0.66 -33.17 36.21
C ASP A 668 1.49 -31.87 36.11
N GLN A 669 1.71 -31.25 37.28
CA GLN A 669 2.67 -30.17 37.51
C GLN A 669 4.14 -30.58 37.23
N SER A 670 4.43 -31.86 36.96
CA SER A 670 5.77 -32.37 36.65
C SER A 670 6.19 -32.21 35.18
N ALA A 671 5.34 -31.64 34.32
CA ALA A 671 5.57 -31.55 32.87
C ALA A 671 6.08 -30.20 32.37
N THR A 672 6.37 -29.21 33.24
CA THR A 672 6.92 -27.91 32.80
C THR A 672 8.42 -28.03 32.48
N PRO A 673 8.89 -27.55 31.31
CA PRO A 673 10.31 -27.59 30.96
C PRO A 673 11.12 -26.69 31.91
N ASN A 674 12.13 -27.25 32.58
CA ASN A 674 13.04 -26.48 33.40
C ASN A 674 14.05 -25.72 32.52
N LEU A 675 13.80 -24.41 32.35
CA LEU A 675 14.63 -23.50 31.55
C LEU A 675 15.51 -22.57 32.41
N THR A 676 15.69 -22.86 33.71
CA THR A 676 16.51 -22.00 34.60
C THR A 676 17.98 -21.95 34.21
N HIS A 677 18.50 -22.93 33.47
CA HIS A 677 19.87 -22.88 32.93
C HIS A 677 20.16 -21.62 32.09
N LEU A 678 19.14 -21.01 31.49
CA LEU A 678 19.25 -19.80 30.69
C LEU A 678 19.73 -18.58 31.48
N TRP A 679 19.64 -18.59 32.82
CA TRP A 679 20.23 -17.56 33.67
C TRP A 679 21.75 -17.42 33.47
N SER A 680 22.43 -18.52 33.14
CA SER A 680 23.88 -18.50 32.87
C SER A 680 24.28 -17.63 31.67
N LEU A 681 23.36 -17.38 30.74
CA LEU A 681 23.60 -16.50 29.60
C LEU A 681 23.88 -15.06 30.05
N LEU A 682 23.25 -14.59 31.13
CA LEU A 682 23.44 -13.22 31.63
C LEU A 682 24.86 -12.98 32.15
N GLU A 683 25.55 -14.03 32.58
CA GLU A 683 26.93 -13.94 33.08
C GLU A 683 27.98 -14.18 31.99
N ARG A 684 27.55 -14.67 30.82
CA ARG A 684 28.41 -15.11 29.72
C ARG A 684 28.06 -14.39 28.41
N GLU A 685 27.28 -15.02 27.53
CA GLU A 685 27.02 -14.58 26.16
C GLU A 685 26.19 -13.27 26.08
N LEU A 686 25.35 -13.03 27.08
CA LEU A 686 24.51 -11.83 27.23
C LEU A 686 25.02 -10.86 28.30
N ARG A 687 26.27 -11.03 28.77
CA ARG A 687 26.95 -10.05 29.63
C ARG A 687 27.42 -8.85 28.82
N LEU A 688 26.45 -8.11 28.27
CA LEU A 688 26.69 -7.01 27.33
C LEU A 688 27.20 -5.75 28.03
N GLU A 689 28.12 -5.06 27.39
CA GLU A 689 28.59 -3.74 27.83
C GLU A 689 27.50 -2.67 27.70
N ASP A 690 27.60 -1.60 28.49
CA ASP A 690 26.70 -0.43 28.43
C ASP A 690 26.67 0.21 27.04
N THR A 691 27.75 0.07 26.26
CA THR A 691 27.87 0.53 24.88
C THR A 691 26.82 -0.12 23.97
N ALA A 692 26.42 -1.37 24.24
CA ALA A 692 25.38 -2.08 23.49
C ALA A 692 23.97 -1.47 23.66
N PHE A 693 23.76 -0.66 24.71
CA PHE A 693 22.51 0.03 25.02
C PHE A 693 22.57 1.54 24.75
N THR A 694 23.72 2.06 24.31
CA THR A 694 23.91 3.50 24.12
C THR A 694 24.41 3.88 22.73
N SER A 695 25.30 3.07 22.15
CA SER A 695 25.95 3.37 20.86
C SER A 695 25.00 3.15 19.68
N PRO A 696 24.67 4.17 18.87
CA PRO A 696 23.83 4.00 17.68
C PRO A 696 24.37 2.97 16.67
N ALA A 697 25.70 2.77 16.63
CA ALA A 697 26.33 1.78 15.76
C ALA A 697 25.98 0.34 16.14
N LEU A 698 25.58 0.10 17.40
CA LEU A 698 25.14 -1.20 17.91
C LEU A 698 23.62 -1.31 18.02
N ARG A 699 22.85 -0.37 17.43
CA ARG A 699 21.38 -0.43 17.35
C ARG A 699 20.71 -0.79 18.68
N PRO A 700 20.91 0.04 19.71
CA PRO A 700 20.60 -0.30 21.11
C PRO A 700 19.12 -0.58 21.37
N GLU A 701 18.22 -0.07 20.53
CA GLU A 701 16.79 -0.36 20.54
C GLU A 701 16.47 -1.85 20.35
N LEU A 702 17.22 -2.55 19.48
CA LEU A 702 17.00 -3.98 19.22
C LEU A 702 17.42 -4.80 20.45
N THR A 703 18.61 -4.50 20.99
CA THR A 703 19.14 -5.13 22.20
C THR A 703 18.21 -4.91 23.39
N ALA A 704 17.80 -3.67 23.66
CA ALA A 704 16.95 -3.33 24.80
C ALA A 704 15.57 -3.99 24.73
N SER A 705 14.92 -4.02 23.57
CA SER A 705 13.61 -4.65 23.41
C SER A 705 13.67 -6.17 23.62
N ALA A 706 14.67 -6.84 23.04
CA ALA A 706 14.89 -8.28 23.23
C ALA A 706 15.26 -8.61 24.69
N MET A 707 16.09 -7.79 25.34
CA MET A 707 16.45 -7.96 26.76
C MET A 707 15.25 -7.77 27.68
N CYS A 708 14.43 -6.73 27.51
CA CYS A 708 13.20 -6.57 28.29
C CYS A 708 12.33 -7.82 28.23
N SER A 709 12.07 -8.31 27.00
CA SER A 709 11.22 -9.50 26.79
C SER A 709 11.83 -10.75 27.44
N PHE A 710 13.13 -10.99 27.24
CA PHE A 710 13.82 -12.16 27.78
C PHE A 710 13.92 -12.16 29.30
N LEU A 711 14.31 -11.03 29.91
CA LEU A 711 14.40 -10.89 31.37
C LEU A 711 13.01 -11.02 32.02
N GLY A 712 11.98 -10.46 31.39
CA GLY A 712 10.59 -10.61 31.81
C GLY A 712 10.11 -12.07 31.79
N ALA A 713 10.43 -12.81 30.73
CA ALA A 713 10.09 -14.23 30.60
C ALA A 713 10.85 -15.10 31.62
N LEU A 714 12.17 -14.89 31.77
CA LEU A 714 13.02 -15.62 32.72
C LEU A 714 12.58 -15.46 34.18
N THR A 715 12.25 -14.23 34.57
CA THR A 715 11.79 -13.94 35.94
C THR A 715 10.42 -14.55 36.21
N ALA A 716 9.50 -14.53 35.22
CA ALA A 716 8.18 -15.13 35.34
C ALA A 716 8.23 -16.66 35.55
N ILE A 717 9.05 -17.38 34.76
CA ILE A 717 9.17 -18.85 34.92
C ILE A 717 9.87 -19.21 36.24
N SER A 718 10.87 -18.42 36.65
CA SER A 718 11.64 -18.67 37.88
C SER A 718 10.80 -18.44 39.13
N ARG A 719 9.91 -17.44 39.14
CA ARG A 719 8.96 -17.20 40.24
C ARG A 719 8.05 -18.40 40.49
N ARG A 720 7.60 -19.08 39.44
CA ARG A 720 6.75 -20.28 39.56
C ARG A 720 7.53 -21.49 40.07
N ALA A 721 8.81 -21.58 39.72
CA ALA A 721 9.71 -22.63 40.19
C ALA A 721 10.25 -22.39 41.62
N ALA A 722 10.11 -21.18 42.19
CA ALA A 722 10.65 -20.81 43.50
C ALA A 722 10.08 -21.63 44.68
N GLY A 723 9.01 -22.40 44.48
CA GLY A 723 8.54 -23.39 45.45
C GLY A 723 9.29 -24.73 45.44
N GLN A 724 10.15 -24.99 44.46
CA GLN A 724 10.82 -26.28 44.21
C GLN A 724 12.33 -26.18 43.90
N ALA A 725 12.84 -25.03 43.48
CA ALA A 725 14.24 -24.83 43.07
C ALA A 725 15.03 -23.96 44.07
N ASP A 726 16.32 -24.27 44.22
CA ASP A 726 17.27 -23.42 44.96
C ASP A 726 17.48 -22.11 44.20
N VAL A 727 16.91 -21.02 44.72
CA VAL A 727 17.05 -19.66 44.17
C VAL A 727 18.41 -19.04 44.56
N SER A 728 19.20 -19.73 45.41
CA SER A 728 20.54 -19.27 45.77
C SER A 728 21.51 -19.42 44.59
N GLY A 729 22.12 -18.31 44.17
CA GLY A 729 23.10 -18.29 43.08
C GLY A 729 22.63 -17.68 41.75
N LEU A 730 21.40 -17.16 41.64
CA LEU A 730 20.98 -16.42 40.44
C LEU A 730 21.65 -15.03 40.35
N PRO A 731 22.02 -14.55 39.14
CA PRO A 731 22.71 -13.27 38.95
C PRO A 731 21.76 -12.05 39.04
N VAL A 732 21.14 -11.84 40.20
CA VAL A 732 20.12 -10.80 40.43
C VAL A 732 20.66 -9.38 40.18
N GLN A 733 21.92 -9.12 40.53
CA GLN A 733 22.54 -7.82 40.29
C GLN A 733 22.71 -7.51 38.80
N GLU A 734 23.04 -8.53 38.00
CA GLU A 734 23.20 -8.38 36.56
C GLU A 734 21.84 -8.22 35.86
N LEU A 735 20.80 -8.94 36.33
CA LEU A 735 19.41 -8.70 35.93
C LEU A 735 19.02 -7.23 36.13
N ILE A 736 19.24 -6.68 37.33
CA ILE A 736 18.91 -5.29 37.65
C ILE A 736 19.70 -4.32 36.76
N ARG A 737 20.99 -4.60 36.51
CA ARG A 737 21.84 -3.77 35.64
C ARG A 737 21.33 -3.74 34.20
N LEU A 738 21.15 -4.91 33.57
CA LEU A 738 20.70 -5.04 32.18
C LEU A 738 19.28 -4.49 31.99
N PHE A 739 18.40 -4.68 32.97
CA PHE A 739 17.06 -4.13 32.93
C PHE A 739 17.09 -2.59 32.96
N ASN A 740 17.84 -1.99 33.88
CA ASN A 740 18.00 -0.54 33.96
C ASN A 740 18.64 0.08 32.70
N LEU A 741 19.57 -0.62 32.05
CA LEU A 741 20.14 -0.17 30.77
C LEU A 741 19.08 -0.17 29.65
N SER A 742 18.22 -1.19 29.63
CA SER A 742 17.08 -1.25 28.69
C SER A 742 16.07 -0.12 28.94
N LEU A 743 15.77 0.22 30.20
CA LEU A 743 14.89 1.34 30.57
C LEU A 743 15.43 2.72 30.16
N GLY A 744 16.73 2.84 29.90
CA GLY A 744 17.35 4.07 29.37
C GLY A 744 17.01 4.39 27.92
N ARG A 745 16.20 3.55 27.25
CA ARG A 745 15.79 3.73 25.85
C ARG A 745 14.37 4.28 25.75
N HIS A 746 14.06 4.82 24.57
CA HIS A 746 12.80 5.49 24.26
C HIS A 746 12.19 5.06 22.91
N ALA A 747 12.76 4.06 22.25
CA ALA A 747 12.18 3.53 21.02
C ALA A 747 10.90 2.75 21.34
N ASP A 748 9.89 2.85 20.47
CA ASP A 748 8.55 2.27 20.69
C ASP A 748 8.59 0.77 21.01
N SER A 749 9.39 -0.01 20.28
CA SER A 749 9.55 -1.44 20.51
C SER A 749 10.12 -1.79 21.89
N VAL A 750 10.85 -0.87 22.52
CA VAL A 750 11.33 -1.04 23.90
C VAL A 750 10.24 -0.64 24.87
N LEU A 751 9.59 0.51 24.64
CA LEU A 751 8.49 0.99 25.48
C LEU A 751 7.33 0.00 25.56
N GLU A 752 7.05 -0.74 24.48
CA GLU A 752 6.05 -1.82 24.44
C GLU A 752 6.46 -3.05 25.26
N ALA A 753 7.75 -3.38 25.33
CA ALA A 753 8.26 -4.55 26.07
C ALA A 753 8.38 -4.30 27.59
N ILE A 754 8.56 -3.04 28.00
CA ILE A 754 8.81 -2.64 29.40
C ILE A 754 7.69 -3.05 30.37
N PRO A 755 6.39 -2.84 30.09
CA PRO A 755 5.33 -3.11 31.06
C PRO A 755 5.30 -4.55 31.57
N CYS A 756 5.35 -5.52 30.65
CA CYS A 756 5.35 -6.95 31.00
C CYS A 756 6.63 -7.32 31.78
N ALA A 757 7.79 -6.87 31.27
CA ALA A 757 9.07 -7.12 31.91
C ALA A 757 9.15 -6.55 33.33
N THR A 758 8.70 -5.31 33.53
CA THR A 758 8.71 -4.63 34.84
C THR A 758 7.89 -5.41 35.85
N ARG A 759 6.67 -5.84 35.49
CA ARG A 759 5.81 -6.62 36.38
C ARG A 759 6.49 -7.90 36.83
N ASN A 760 6.97 -8.71 35.88
CA ASN A 760 7.58 -10.01 36.18
C ASN A 760 8.87 -9.86 36.99
N VAL A 761 9.71 -8.87 36.65
CA VAL A 761 10.95 -8.59 37.37
C VAL A 761 10.65 -8.15 38.81
N LEU A 762 9.70 -7.24 39.02
CA LEU A 762 9.37 -6.78 40.38
C LEU A 762 8.71 -7.87 41.21
N GLU A 763 7.74 -8.62 40.67
CA GLU A 763 7.13 -9.76 41.38
C GLU A 763 8.17 -10.81 41.79
N PHE A 764 9.13 -11.10 40.89
CA PHE A 764 10.24 -12.00 41.19
C PHE A 764 11.14 -11.41 42.29
N LEU A 765 11.54 -10.14 42.20
CA LEU A 765 12.37 -9.50 43.21
C LEU A 765 11.66 -9.43 44.57
N TYR A 766 10.35 -9.16 44.64
CA TYR A 766 9.62 -9.21 45.92
C TYR A 766 9.60 -10.62 46.54
N THR A 767 9.64 -11.66 45.70
CA THR A 767 9.70 -13.06 46.16
C THR A 767 11.10 -13.43 46.68
N VAL A 768 12.16 -12.93 46.04
CA VAL A 768 13.56 -13.34 46.30
C VAL A 768 14.31 -12.38 47.24
N SER A 769 14.08 -11.07 47.09
CA SER A 769 14.77 -10.00 47.80
C SER A 769 13.91 -8.72 47.86
N TYR A 770 13.02 -8.66 48.86
CA TYR A 770 12.16 -7.49 49.10
C TYR A 770 12.93 -6.14 49.15
N PRO A 771 14.09 -6.02 49.84
CA PRO A 771 14.82 -4.75 49.90
C PRO A 771 15.34 -4.28 48.53
N GLU A 772 15.71 -5.19 47.64
CA GLU A 772 16.19 -4.83 46.29
C GLU A 772 15.05 -4.36 45.39
N ALA A 773 13.87 -4.98 45.48
CA ALA A 773 12.67 -4.54 44.77
C ALA A 773 12.29 -3.10 45.14
N GLU A 774 12.25 -2.80 46.44
CA GLU A 774 11.89 -1.47 46.94
C GLU A 774 12.94 -0.43 46.56
N LYS A 775 14.23 -0.77 46.70
CA LYS A 775 15.34 0.09 46.27
C LYS A 775 15.27 0.41 44.78
N LEU A 776 14.99 -0.58 43.94
CA LEU A 776 14.91 -0.41 42.48
C LEU A 776 13.86 0.64 42.08
N VAL A 777 12.65 0.55 42.64
CA VAL A 777 11.56 1.51 42.34
C VAL A 777 11.90 2.90 42.91
N LYS A 778 12.49 2.99 44.11
CA LYS A 778 12.94 4.25 44.70
C LYS A 778 14.02 4.93 43.85
N ASP A 779 14.97 4.16 43.31
CA ASP A 779 16.01 4.66 42.43
C ASP A 779 15.41 5.23 41.11
N TRP A 780 14.36 4.60 40.57
CA TRP A 780 13.63 5.14 39.40
C TRP A 780 12.90 6.45 39.72
N LEU A 781 12.21 6.52 40.86
CA LEU A 781 11.54 7.73 41.33
C LEU A 781 12.55 8.88 41.48
N SER A 782 13.66 8.64 42.19
CA SER A 782 14.69 9.65 42.42
C SER A 782 15.37 10.11 41.13
N LYS A 783 15.51 9.26 40.11
CA LYS A 783 16.01 9.67 38.79
C LYS A 783 15.05 10.64 38.09
N LEU A 784 13.74 10.39 38.18
CA LEU A 784 12.72 11.21 37.52
C LEU A 784 12.41 12.50 38.30
N GLU A 785 12.56 12.52 39.62
CA GLU A 785 12.43 13.71 40.48
C GLU A 785 13.59 14.69 40.29
N ASN A 786 14.80 14.18 40.07
CA ASN A 786 16.03 14.98 39.94
C ASN A 786 16.43 15.25 38.48
N GLU A 787 15.48 15.18 37.55
CA GLU A 787 15.75 15.44 36.13
C GLU A 787 16.06 16.91 35.89
N ALA A 788 17.23 17.20 35.29
CA ALA A 788 17.68 18.57 35.06
C ALA A 788 16.85 19.34 34.00
N SER A 789 16.20 18.63 33.07
CA SER A 789 15.39 19.24 32.01
C SER A 789 14.33 18.27 31.51
N TYR A 790 13.07 18.71 31.49
CA TYR A 790 11.91 17.94 31.02
C TYR A 790 11.71 17.99 29.49
N ASN A 791 12.78 18.23 28.74
CA ASN A 791 12.76 18.38 27.28
C ASN A 791 13.21 17.12 26.52
N GLY A 792 13.78 16.12 27.22
CA GLY A 792 14.38 14.94 26.60
C GLY A 792 13.59 13.65 26.80
N LEU A 793 13.83 12.67 25.91
CA LEU A 793 13.26 11.31 25.99
C LEU A 793 14.16 10.31 26.74
N ARG A 794 15.22 10.78 27.40
CA ARG A 794 16.21 9.91 28.04
C ARG A 794 15.59 8.97 29.08
N TRP A 795 14.54 9.44 29.77
CA TRP A 795 13.93 8.73 30.90
C TRP A 795 12.56 8.12 30.56
N SER A 796 12.26 7.95 29.27
CA SER A 796 10.96 7.44 28.82
C SER A 796 10.70 6.03 29.32
N GLY A 797 11.67 5.11 29.21
CA GLY A 797 11.50 3.74 29.69
C GLY A 797 11.30 3.65 31.21
N PHE A 798 12.01 4.48 31.98
CA PHE A 798 11.79 4.58 33.44
C PHE A 798 10.38 5.10 33.77
N THR A 799 9.90 6.08 33.02
CA THR A 799 8.53 6.60 33.18
C THR A 799 7.48 5.50 32.95
N VAL A 800 7.63 4.69 31.90
CA VAL A 800 6.72 3.56 31.63
C VAL A 800 6.83 2.46 32.68
N ALA A 801 8.05 2.16 33.16
CA ALA A 801 8.28 1.19 34.22
C ALA A 801 7.56 1.58 35.53
N LEU A 802 7.51 2.87 35.91
CA LEU A 802 6.76 3.32 37.08
C LEU A 802 5.26 3.01 36.98
N GLY A 803 4.65 3.19 35.81
CA GLY A 803 3.24 2.86 35.59
C GLY A 803 2.99 1.36 35.77
N ALA A 804 3.89 0.51 35.27
CA ALA A 804 3.81 -0.94 35.45
C ALA A 804 4.11 -1.40 36.88
N ALA A 805 4.93 -0.65 37.63
CA ALA A 805 5.27 -0.94 39.02
C ALA A 805 4.13 -0.65 40.00
N TYR A 806 3.30 0.37 39.73
CA TYR A 806 2.22 0.81 40.61
C TYR A 806 1.31 -0.33 41.15
N PRO A 807 0.74 -1.22 40.32
CA PRO A 807 -0.10 -2.32 40.82
C PRO A 807 0.69 -3.35 41.62
N VAL A 808 1.93 -3.66 41.24
CA VAL A 808 2.77 -4.67 41.92
C VAL A 808 3.19 -4.20 43.31
N VAL A 809 3.54 -2.92 43.44
CA VAL A 809 3.87 -2.29 44.74
C VAL A 809 2.67 -2.33 45.69
N ALA A 810 1.44 -2.16 45.17
CA ALA A 810 0.20 -2.19 45.96
C ALA A 810 0.03 -3.47 46.79
N GLU A 811 0.51 -4.59 46.25
CA GLU A 811 0.36 -5.92 46.84
C GLU A 811 1.31 -6.17 48.02
N HIS A 812 2.26 -5.25 48.29
CA HIS A 812 3.39 -5.46 49.18
C HIS A 812 3.56 -4.35 50.25
N GLY A 813 2.86 -4.50 51.39
CA GLY A 813 3.22 -3.96 52.72
C GLY A 813 3.22 -2.43 52.97
N GLU A 814 3.55 -2.03 54.20
CA GLU A 814 3.34 -0.68 54.81
C GLU A 814 3.96 0.51 54.04
N SER A 815 4.97 0.31 53.18
CA SER A 815 5.59 1.39 52.37
C SER A 815 4.89 1.63 51.01
N ALA A 816 3.99 0.74 50.60
CA ALA A 816 3.35 0.76 49.29
C ALA A 816 2.63 2.08 48.99
N THR A 817 1.85 2.59 49.95
CA THR A 817 1.05 3.81 49.78
C THR A 817 1.91 5.03 49.48
N ALA A 818 3.06 5.18 50.15
CA ALA A 818 3.96 6.32 49.93
C ALA A 818 4.63 6.29 48.55
N ILE A 819 5.04 5.10 48.09
CA ILE A 819 5.62 4.91 46.76
C ILE A 819 4.57 5.15 45.67
N GLN A 820 3.35 4.63 45.85
CA GLN A 820 2.24 4.82 44.92
C GLN A 820 1.83 6.28 44.75
N THR A 821 1.73 7.04 45.84
CA THR A 821 1.46 8.47 45.79
C THR A 821 2.52 9.20 44.96
N ARG A 822 3.81 8.94 45.21
CA ARG A 822 4.92 9.55 44.44
C ARG A 822 4.87 9.20 42.95
N ILE A 823 4.53 7.95 42.60
CA ILE A 823 4.38 7.53 41.20
C ILE A 823 3.31 8.40 40.51
N VAL A 824 2.13 8.51 41.12
CA VAL A 824 0.99 9.25 40.53
C VAL A 824 1.30 10.74 40.41
N GLU A 825 1.94 11.34 41.42
CA GLU A 825 2.35 12.75 41.40
C GLU A 825 3.32 13.04 40.25
N ILE A 826 4.35 12.21 40.07
CA ILE A 826 5.33 12.37 38.98
C ILE A 826 4.65 12.22 37.61
N LEU A 827 3.80 11.19 37.44
CA LEU A 827 3.12 10.96 36.17
C LEU A 827 2.15 12.09 35.83
N ALA A 828 1.36 12.55 36.80
CA ALA A 828 0.41 13.66 36.62
C ALA A 828 1.13 14.98 36.32
N PHE A 829 2.23 15.29 37.01
CA PHE A 829 3.05 16.47 36.73
C PHE A 829 3.60 16.44 35.29
N ARG A 830 4.05 15.27 34.83
CA ARG A 830 4.61 15.10 33.48
C ARG A 830 3.58 15.24 32.35
N CYS A 831 2.29 15.20 32.64
CA CYS A 831 1.22 15.51 31.67
C CYS A 831 0.96 17.01 31.50
N THR A 832 1.59 17.88 32.29
CA THR A 832 1.36 19.33 32.25
C THR A 832 2.19 20.04 31.17
N ASN A 833 1.84 21.30 30.88
CA ASN A 833 2.56 22.16 29.95
C ASN A 833 3.99 22.53 30.39
N ALA A 834 4.39 22.20 31.63
CA ALA A 834 5.76 22.36 32.12
C ALA A 834 6.76 21.38 31.48
N VAL A 835 6.25 20.33 30.83
CA VAL A 835 7.04 19.26 30.20
C VAL A 835 6.91 19.34 28.67
N ALA A 836 7.92 18.93 27.92
CA ALA A 836 7.86 18.89 26.45
C ALA A 836 6.78 17.90 25.94
N ILE A 837 6.48 17.95 24.64
CA ILE A 837 5.36 17.19 24.03
C ILE A 837 5.59 15.69 24.10
N GLU A 838 6.77 15.23 23.72
CA GLU A 838 7.07 13.80 23.62
C GLU A 838 7.15 13.12 25.01
N PRO A 839 7.72 13.71 26.07
CA PRO A 839 7.63 13.13 27.41
C PRO A 839 6.21 13.18 27.99
N ARG A 840 5.36 14.13 27.60
CA ARG A 840 3.92 14.16 27.96
C ARG A 840 3.18 12.92 27.42
N THR A 841 3.42 12.54 26.15
CA THR A 841 2.80 11.34 25.59
C THR A 841 3.29 10.07 26.30
N VAL A 842 4.57 9.99 26.66
CA VAL A 842 5.10 8.86 27.43
C VAL A 842 4.49 8.77 28.84
N ALA A 843 4.25 9.91 29.50
CA ALA A 843 3.58 9.93 30.80
C ALA A 843 2.14 9.40 30.70
N LEU A 844 1.40 9.79 29.66
CA LEU A 844 0.05 9.28 29.39
C LEU A 844 0.06 7.78 29.08
N LEU A 845 1.02 7.32 28.28
CA LEU A 845 1.25 5.89 28.05
C LEU A 845 1.50 5.14 29.37
N SER A 846 2.28 5.72 30.27
CA SER A 846 2.54 5.14 31.60
C SER A 846 1.29 5.10 32.48
N ILE A 847 0.46 6.15 32.49
CA ILE A 847 -0.85 6.15 33.16
C ILE A 847 -1.75 5.06 32.55
N ASN A 848 -1.77 4.90 31.23
CA ASN A 848 -2.51 3.84 30.56
C ASN A 848 -2.04 2.44 30.99
N VAL A 849 -0.73 2.23 31.11
CA VAL A 849 -0.14 0.97 31.62
C VAL A 849 -0.56 0.72 33.08
N LEU A 850 -0.52 1.76 33.93
CA LEU A 850 -0.99 1.70 35.32
C LEU A 850 -2.45 1.26 35.38
N LEU A 851 -3.34 1.91 34.63
CA LEU A 851 -4.78 1.62 34.62
C LEU A 851 -5.06 0.18 34.17
N LYS A 852 -4.41 -0.29 33.10
CA LYS A 852 -4.53 -1.69 32.64
C LYS A 852 -4.07 -2.68 33.70
N GLY A 853 -2.99 -2.35 34.41
CA GLY A 853 -2.47 -3.16 35.51
C GLY A 853 -3.46 -3.30 36.66
N CYS A 854 -4.11 -2.22 37.07
CA CYS A 854 -5.14 -2.24 38.11
C CYS A 854 -6.41 -3.00 37.68
N ALA A 855 -6.79 -2.91 36.39
CA ALA A 855 -7.96 -3.60 35.85
C ALA A 855 -7.79 -5.12 35.72
N SER A 856 -6.55 -5.61 35.54
CA SER A 856 -6.25 -7.02 35.27
C SER A 856 -5.98 -7.88 36.51
N SER A 857 -5.90 -7.28 37.71
CA SER A 857 -5.65 -8.05 38.94
C SER A 857 -6.92 -8.78 39.39
N ASP A 858 -6.82 -10.10 39.64
CA ASP A 858 -7.92 -10.96 40.15
C ASP A 858 -8.55 -10.44 41.46
N ARG A 859 -7.87 -9.51 42.12
CA ARG A 859 -8.41 -8.66 43.18
C ARG A 859 -8.40 -7.24 42.63
N SER A 860 -9.52 -6.73 42.11
CA SER A 860 -9.61 -5.35 41.64
C SER A 860 -9.17 -4.42 42.77
N VAL A 861 -7.92 -3.93 42.76
CA VAL A 861 -7.45 -3.00 43.78
C VAL A 861 -8.14 -1.68 43.49
N PRO A 862 -9.09 -1.23 44.33
CA PRO A 862 -9.78 0.01 44.06
C PRO A 862 -8.77 1.16 44.11
N LEU A 863 -8.68 1.94 43.03
CA LEU A 863 -7.89 3.17 43.03
C LEU A 863 -8.41 4.07 44.15
N ALA A 864 -7.51 4.56 44.99
CA ALA A 864 -7.85 5.58 45.98
C ALA A 864 -8.45 6.82 45.29
N LEU A 865 -9.43 7.46 45.93
CA LEU A 865 -10.09 8.68 45.42
C LEU A 865 -9.07 9.75 44.98
N SER A 866 -8.04 9.99 45.81
CA SER A 866 -6.96 10.92 45.47
C SER A 866 -6.23 10.55 44.19
N THR A 867 -5.97 9.27 43.93
CA THR A 867 -5.35 8.82 42.67
C THR A 867 -6.27 9.02 41.48
N ARG A 868 -7.57 8.69 41.63
CA ARG A 868 -8.56 8.90 40.56
C ARG A 868 -8.61 10.37 40.15
N ASP A 869 -8.62 11.27 41.12
CA ASP A 869 -8.68 12.71 40.87
C ASP A 869 -7.41 13.24 40.20
N HIS A 870 -6.22 12.79 40.62
CA HIS A 870 -4.96 13.17 39.97
C HIS A 870 -4.88 12.70 38.52
N VAL A 871 -5.29 11.45 38.26
CA VAL A 871 -5.33 10.90 36.89
C VAL A 871 -6.37 11.62 36.05
N ALA A 872 -7.57 11.84 36.56
CA ALA A 872 -8.64 12.53 35.85
C ALA A 872 -8.24 13.97 35.50
N LYS A 873 -7.62 14.69 36.45
CA LYS A 873 -7.08 16.03 36.21
C LYS A 873 -5.97 16.04 35.16
N ALA A 874 -5.04 15.07 35.20
CA ALA A 874 -3.98 14.95 34.20
C ALA A 874 -4.54 14.70 32.79
N LEU A 875 -5.58 13.85 32.68
CA LEU A 875 -6.28 13.61 31.42
C LEU A 875 -7.02 14.84 30.91
N HIS A 876 -7.71 15.58 31.78
CA HIS A 876 -8.39 16.83 31.42
C HIS A 876 -7.40 17.85 30.83
N ILE A 877 -6.23 18.02 31.48
CA ILE A 877 -5.17 18.89 30.97
C ILE A 877 -4.68 18.41 29.59
N ALA A 878 -4.44 17.10 29.44
CA ALA A 878 -3.91 16.53 28.21
C ALA A 878 -4.90 16.55 27.03
N LEU A 879 -6.20 16.36 27.28
CA LEU A 879 -7.27 16.46 26.26
C LEU A 879 -7.48 17.90 25.75
N ASN A 880 -6.95 18.88 26.49
CA ASN A 880 -6.97 20.30 26.15
C ASN A 880 -5.60 20.82 25.67
N ASP A 881 -4.69 19.92 25.28
CA ASP A 881 -3.38 20.31 24.74
C ASP A 881 -3.46 20.79 23.29
N TYR A 882 -3.35 22.10 23.11
CA TYR A 882 -3.35 22.78 21.81
C TYR A 882 -2.01 23.44 21.50
N THR A 883 -0.91 22.85 21.96
CA THR A 883 0.44 23.37 21.69
C THR A 883 0.72 23.36 20.18
N VAL A 884 1.05 24.54 19.62
CA VAL A 884 1.40 24.71 18.19
C VAL A 884 2.88 25.09 18.09
N THR A 885 3.60 24.42 17.19
CA THR A 885 5.00 24.74 16.82
C THR A 885 5.09 25.00 15.32
N GLU A 886 6.30 25.20 14.78
CA GLU A 886 6.54 25.29 13.33
C GLU A 886 6.05 24.05 12.56
N ARG A 887 5.93 22.89 13.24
CA ARG A 887 5.38 21.64 12.68
C ARG A 887 3.84 21.59 12.68
N GLY A 888 3.17 22.65 13.14
CA GLY A 888 1.73 22.71 13.34
C GLY A 888 1.31 22.28 14.75
N ASP A 889 0.11 21.70 14.86
CA ASP A 889 -0.53 21.26 16.10
C ASP A 889 0.11 19.98 16.65
N VAL A 890 1.24 20.13 17.35
CA VAL A 890 1.95 19.03 18.00
C VAL A 890 1.23 18.54 19.26
N GLY A 891 0.40 19.38 19.89
CA GLY A 891 -0.48 19.01 21.00
C GLY A 891 -1.49 17.91 20.64
N SER A 892 -1.81 17.74 19.35
CA SER A 892 -2.62 16.62 18.87
C SER A 892 -2.07 15.24 19.25
N LEU A 893 -0.74 15.09 19.39
CA LEU A 893 -0.12 13.83 19.85
C LEU A 893 -0.48 13.51 21.30
N VAL A 894 -0.46 14.53 22.17
CA VAL A 894 -0.85 14.43 23.58
C VAL A 894 -2.32 14.08 23.69
N ARG A 895 -3.19 14.76 22.91
CA ARG A 895 -4.62 14.47 22.87
C ARG A 895 -4.95 13.06 22.39
N LEU A 896 -4.25 12.54 21.38
CA LEU A 896 -4.45 11.16 20.90
C LEU A 896 -4.15 10.12 21.99
N GLU A 897 -3.03 10.29 22.71
CA GLU A 897 -2.66 9.37 23.78
C GLU A 897 -3.58 9.52 25.00
N ALA A 898 -3.99 10.75 25.33
CA ALA A 898 -4.97 11.02 26.38
C ALA A 898 -6.32 10.37 26.07
N LEU A 899 -6.84 10.49 24.84
CA LEU A 899 -8.07 9.82 24.41
C LEU A 899 -7.96 8.29 24.54
N SER A 900 -6.81 7.72 24.16
CA SER A 900 -6.56 6.29 24.31
C SER A 900 -6.57 5.86 25.78
N THR A 901 -5.97 6.69 26.65
CA THR A 901 -5.89 6.45 28.10
C THR A 901 -7.26 6.59 28.76
N THR A 902 -8.03 7.62 28.42
CA THR A 902 -9.41 7.83 28.89
C THR A 902 -10.30 6.65 28.49
N GLY A 903 -10.19 6.17 27.25
CA GLY A 903 -10.93 4.99 26.79
C GLY A 903 -10.64 3.74 27.63
N THR A 904 -9.37 3.47 27.94
CA THR A 904 -8.99 2.38 28.87
C THR A 904 -9.57 2.59 30.27
N ALA A 905 -9.51 3.82 30.78
CA ALA A 905 -9.96 4.15 32.13
C ALA A 905 -11.47 3.93 32.30
N TRP A 906 -12.24 4.31 31.27
CA TRP A 906 -13.67 4.13 31.23
C TRP A 906 -14.10 2.67 31.03
N GLU A 907 -13.44 1.94 30.12
CA GLU A 907 -13.69 0.50 29.92
C GLU A 907 -13.53 -0.30 31.22
N ALA A 908 -12.58 0.11 32.07
CA ALA A 908 -12.32 -0.50 33.36
C ALA A 908 -13.14 0.09 34.53
N GLY A 909 -13.94 1.14 34.32
CA GLY A 909 -14.72 1.82 35.38
C GLY A 909 -13.87 2.51 36.46
N LEU A 910 -12.59 2.80 36.17
CA LEU A 910 -11.59 3.20 37.17
C LEU A 910 -11.64 4.70 37.54
N LEU A 911 -12.34 5.53 36.75
CA LEU A 911 -12.50 6.96 36.99
C LEU A 911 -13.93 7.36 37.40
N ASN A 912 -14.79 6.38 37.70
CA ASN A 912 -16.11 6.63 38.24
C ASN A 912 -16.00 7.43 39.55
N GLU A 913 -16.93 8.37 39.76
CA GLU A 913 -17.01 9.23 40.94
C GLU A 913 -15.85 10.24 41.12
N SER A 914 -14.95 10.39 40.12
CA SER A 914 -13.93 11.45 40.16
C SER A 914 -14.55 12.84 40.05
N PHE A 915 -13.95 13.85 40.70
CA PHE A 915 -14.45 15.23 40.63
C PHE A 915 -14.43 15.82 39.20
N HIS A 916 -13.55 15.28 38.34
CA HIS A 916 -13.37 15.73 36.95
C HIS A 916 -14.13 14.86 35.93
N ALA A 917 -15.02 13.96 36.38
CA ALA A 917 -15.72 13.05 35.48
C ALA A 917 -16.53 13.79 34.40
N GLU A 918 -17.30 14.81 34.76
CA GLU A 918 -18.11 15.58 33.79
C GLU A 918 -17.24 16.34 32.77
N GLU A 919 -16.13 16.93 33.23
CA GLU A 919 -15.16 17.64 32.38
C GLU A 919 -14.53 16.72 31.33
N LEU A 920 -14.16 15.49 31.73
CA LEU A 920 -13.60 14.50 30.81
C LEU A 920 -14.61 14.07 29.74
N HIS A 921 -15.88 13.88 30.10
CA HIS A 921 -16.92 13.58 29.11
C HIS A 921 -17.09 14.73 28.12
N ALA A 922 -17.16 15.96 28.62
CA ALA A 922 -17.24 17.16 27.78
C ALA A 922 -16.04 17.25 26.80
N ASP A 923 -14.82 17.02 27.28
CA ASP A 923 -13.62 17.03 26.45
C ASP A 923 -13.64 15.99 25.33
N VAL A 924 -13.98 14.74 25.64
CA VAL A 924 -14.00 13.67 24.64
C VAL A 924 -15.09 13.91 23.60
N ILE A 925 -16.26 14.41 24.01
CA ILE A 925 -17.36 14.77 23.08
C ILE A 925 -16.90 15.86 22.12
N ARG A 926 -16.30 16.93 22.67
CA ARG A 926 -15.75 18.03 21.86
C ARG A 926 -14.74 17.52 20.84
N LEU A 927 -13.84 16.62 21.26
CA LEU A 927 -12.83 16.01 20.39
C LEU A 927 -13.43 15.05 19.35
N SER A 928 -14.52 14.35 19.67
CA SER A 928 -15.25 13.45 18.75
C SER A 928 -15.87 14.17 17.55
N LEU A 929 -16.04 15.49 17.65
CA LEU A 929 -16.57 16.36 16.61
C LEU A 929 -15.53 17.37 16.10
N GLU A 930 -14.26 17.25 16.49
CA GLU A 930 -13.20 18.17 16.07
C GLU A 930 -12.88 18.06 14.57
N LYS A 931 -12.30 19.10 13.95
CA LYS A 931 -11.92 19.10 12.52
C LYS A 931 -10.94 18.00 12.07
N LEU A 932 -10.14 17.42 12.96
CA LEU A 932 -9.09 16.44 12.63
C LEU A 932 -9.60 14.99 12.66
N ASP A 933 -9.56 14.30 11.53
CA ASP A 933 -10.05 12.91 11.38
C ASP A 933 -9.48 11.94 12.42
N LYS A 934 -8.15 11.99 12.65
CA LYS A 934 -7.46 11.09 13.59
C LYS A 934 -7.97 11.27 15.03
N ILE A 935 -8.23 12.52 15.43
CA ILE A 935 -8.72 12.86 16.77
C ILE A 935 -10.17 12.38 16.91
N ARG A 936 -11.03 12.67 15.93
CA ARG A 936 -12.42 12.20 15.93
C ARG A 936 -12.52 10.69 16.05
N LEU A 937 -11.72 9.95 15.26
CA LEU A 937 -11.74 8.49 15.28
C LEU A 937 -11.39 7.95 16.66
N ARG A 938 -10.31 8.45 17.26
CA ARG A 938 -9.87 7.98 18.58
C ARG A 938 -10.85 8.39 19.69
N ALA A 939 -11.45 9.57 19.60
CA ALA A 939 -12.46 10.03 20.55
C ALA A 939 -13.76 9.24 20.44
N ALA A 940 -14.23 8.93 19.23
CA ALA A 940 -15.40 8.07 19.02
C ALA A 940 -15.20 6.67 19.65
N GLN A 941 -14.01 6.08 19.46
CA GLN A 941 -13.62 4.81 20.10
C GLN A 941 -13.58 4.91 21.63
N ALA A 942 -13.17 6.05 22.19
CA ALA A 942 -13.21 6.26 23.64
C ALA A 942 -14.66 6.36 24.16
N LEU A 943 -15.55 7.05 23.44
CA LEU A 943 -16.98 7.14 23.79
C LEU A 943 -17.68 5.77 23.78
N GLU A 944 -17.37 4.91 22.80
CA GLU A 944 -17.86 3.52 22.75
C GLU A 944 -17.56 2.75 24.03
N LYS A 945 -16.37 2.97 24.62
CA LYS A 945 -15.93 2.29 25.84
C LYS A 945 -16.57 2.84 27.11
N GLY A 946 -17.00 4.11 27.12
CA GLY A 946 -17.54 4.79 28.30
C GLY A 946 -19.01 4.52 28.62
N SER A 947 -19.76 3.86 27.74
CA SER A 947 -21.17 3.46 27.97
C SER A 947 -22.07 4.56 28.55
N TYR A 948 -21.88 5.81 28.11
CA TYR A 948 -22.74 6.91 28.52
C TYR A 948 -24.05 6.86 27.72
N GLU A 949 -25.18 6.61 28.40
CA GLU A 949 -26.48 6.30 27.76
C GLU A 949 -26.92 7.31 26.68
N LEU A 950 -26.62 8.60 26.88
CA LEU A 950 -26.93 9.66 25.92
C LEU A 950 -26.14 9.57 24.60
N LEU A 951 -25.00 8.88 24.58
CA LEU A 951 -24.01 8.91 23.49
C LEU A 951 -23.87 7.59 22.74
N ASN A 952 -24.52 6.51 23.21
CA ASN A 952 -24.53 5.20 22.56
C ASN A 952 -24.94 5.26 21.07
N LYS A 953 -25.79 6.24 20.69
CA LYS A 953 -26.20 6.46 19.29
C LYS A 953 -25.09 7.05 18.42
N VAL A 954 -24.23 7.91 18.97
CA VAL A 954 -23.07 8.50 18.27
C VAL A 954 -22.00 7.44 18.02
N SER A 955 -21.80 6.57 19.00
CA SER A 955 -20.92 5.41 18.92
C SER A 955 -21.35 4.39 17.86
N SER A 956 -22.65 4.14 17.69
CA SER A 956 -23.16 3.13 16.74
C SER A 956 -22.91 3.43 15.25
N SER A 957 -22.61 4.68 14.87
CA SER A 957 -22.40 5.08 13.46
C SER A 957 -20.93 5.15 13.02
N VAL A 958 -19.98 4.69 13.85
CA VAL A 958 -18.56 4.59 13.45
C VAL A 958 -18.38 3.65 12.25
N ALA A 959 -19.25 2.65 12.10
CA ALA A 959 -19.28 1.73 10.96
C ALA A 959 -19.58 2.42 9.62
N ASP A 960 -20.36 3.50 9.61
CA ASP A 960 -20.70 4.29 8.42
C ASP A 960 -19.60 5.31 8.06
N GLY A 961 -18.56 5.42 8.88
CA GLY A 961 -17.43 6.33 8.74
C GLY A 961 -17.57 7.62 9.55
N ILE A 962 -16.54 7.96 10.32
CA ILE A 962 -16.44 9.11 11.25
C ILE A 962 -16.47 10.51 10.60
N SER A 963 -16.67 10.60 9.30
CA SER A 963 -16.81 11.85 8.54
C SER A 963 -18.05 11.83 7.64
N SER A 964 -18.93 10.86 7.84
CA SER A 964 -20.20 10.73 7.13
C SER A 964 -21.24 11.71 7.65
N TYR A 965 -22.25 11.98 6.83
CA TYR A 965 -23.45 12.70 7.26
C TYR A 965 -24.11 12.05 8.48
N ALA A 966 -24.25 10.71 8.47
CA ALA A 966 -24.92 9.97 9.54
C ALA A 966 -24.23 10.15 10.90
N TYR A 967 -22.90 10.18 10.92
CA TYR A 967 -22.13 10.45 12.13
C TYR A 967 -22.45 11.83 12.74
N PHE A 968 -22.43 12.89 11.92
CA PHE A 968 -22.77 14.24 12.39
C PHE A 968 -24.25 14.41 12.75
N ALA A 969 -25.16 13.79 12.00
CA ALA A 969 -26.59 13.82 12.31
C ALA A 969 -26.89 13.16 13.65
N ASN A 970 -26.30 11.98 13.92
CA ASN A 970 -26.46 11.29 15.20
C ASN A 970 -25.92 12.09 16.36
N ALA A 971 -24.78 12.77 16.19
CA ALA A 971 -24.22 13.64 17.22
C ALA A 971 -25.19 14.76 17.63
N LEU A 972 -25.90 15.37 16.68
CA LEU A 972 -26.87 16.43 16.99
C LEU A 972 -28.09 15.93 17.77
N THR A 973 -28.43 14.63 17.72
CA THR A 973 -29.55 14.07 18.51
C THR A 973 -29.30 14.03 20.02
N VAL A 974 -28.04 14.23 20.43
CA VAL A 974 -27.61 14.34 21.84
C VAL A 974 -28.02 15.68 22.45
N LEU A 975 -28.20 16.71 21.61
CA LEU A 975 -28.69 18.01 22.06
C LEU A 975 -30.18 17.93 22.41
N ARG A 976 -30.47 17.94 23.71
CA ARG A 976 -31.83 17.95 24.27
C ARG A 976 -31.91 19.04 25.35
N SER A 977 -33.12 19.44 25.72
CA SER A 977 -33.35 20.39 26.82
C SER A 977 -32.71 19.90 28.12
N THR A 978 -32.77 18.59 28.38
CA THR A 978 -32.24 17.90 29.57
C THR A 978 -30.73 17.64 29.56
N THR A 979 -30.02 17.90 28.45
CA THR A 979 -28.57 17.69 28.38
C THR A 979 -27.83 18.72 29.26
N PRO A 980 -26.81 18.34 30.06
CA PRO A 980 -26.03 19.27 30.86
C PRO A 980 -25.37 20.37 30.01
N ASP A 981 -25.27 21.59 30.56
CA ASP A 981 -24.79 22.75 29.81
C ASP A 981 -23.33 22.61 29.36
N ALA A 982 -22.47 22.01 30.19
CA ALA A 982 -21.08 21.70 29.83
C ALA A 982 -20.99 20.79 28.59
N ILE A 983 -21.91 19.83 28.48
CA ILE A 983 -21.98 18.89 27.35
C ILE A 983 -22.53 19.56 26.09
N LYS A 984 -23.57 20.40 26.23
CA LYS A 984 -24.09 21.23 25.12
C LYS A 984 -22.99 22.13 24.55
N GLU A 985 -22.25 22.80 25.42
CA GLU A 985 -21.17 23.69 25.04
C GLU A 985 -20.03 22.94 24.32
N ALA A 986 -19.60 21.80 24.87
CA ALA A 986 -18.59 20.94 24.26
C ALA A 986 -18.98 20.42 22.87
N LEU A 987 -20.23 19.97 22.72
CA LEU A 987 -20.76 19.47 21.46
C LEU A 987 -20.79 20.58 20.41
N CYS A 988 -21.36 21.74 20.75
CA CYS A 988 -21.39 22.91 19.86
C CYS A 988 -19.97 23.33 19.46
N LEU A 989 -19.05 23.40 20.42
CA LEU A 989 -17.66 23.79 20.18
C LEU A 989 -16.96 22.82 19.23
N GLY A 990 -17.07 21.50 19.48
CA GLY A 990 -16.52 20.48 18.60
C GLY A 990 -17.10 20.60 17.19
N PHE A 991 -18.43 20.56 17.09
CA PHE A 991 -19.16 20.58 15.81
C PHE A 991 -18.81 21.80 14.96
N VAL A 992 -18.71 22.98 15.57
CA VAL A 992 -18.33 24.23 14.89
C VAL A 992 -16.96 24.13 14.21
N THR A 993 -15.99 23.43 14.82
CA THR A 993 -14.68 23.27 14.17
C THR A 993 -14.76 22.42 12.90
N SER A 994 -15.62 21.40 12.87
CA SER A 994 -15.85 20.57 11.69
C SER A 994 -16.64 21.29 10.59
N ALA A 995 -17.72 21.99 10.98
CA ALA A 995 -18.59 22.70 10.04
C ALA A 995 -17.98 23.99 9.49
N GLY A 996 -17.07 24.63 10.23
CA GLY A 996 -16.44 25.88 9.82
C GLY A 996 -15.14 25.69 9.04
N MET A 997 -14.22 24.86 9.55
CA MET A 997 -12.86 24.74 9.00
C MET A 997 -12.35 23.29 8.92
N GLY A 998 -13.25 22.34 8.66
CA GLY A 998 -12.91 20.95 8.35
C GLY A 998 -12.39 20.77 6.92
N SER A 999 -12.09 19.53 6.54
CA SER A 999 -11.90 19.18 5.12
C SER A 999 -13.19 19.37 4.33
N GLU A 1000 -13.10 19.46 3.00
CA GLU A 1000 -14.28 19.76 2.16
C GLU A 1000 -15.45 18.80 2.40
N SER A 1001 -15.18 17.49 2.46
CA SER A 1001 -16.20 16.46 2.72
C SER A 1001 -16.81 16.59 4.13
N VAL A 1002 -16.00 16.92 5.12
CA VAL A 1002 -16.41 17.10 6.51
C VAL A 1002 -17.30 18.32 6.66
N VAL A 1003 -16.92 19.44 6.06
CA VAL A 1003 -17.70 20.68 6.05
C VAL A 1003 -19.05 20.44 5.36
N GLN A 1004 -19.06 19.78 4.20
CA GLN A 1004 -20.30 19.47 3.48
C GLN A 1004 -21.24 18.58 4.31
N ASN A 1005 -20.73 17.46 4.84
CA ASN A 1005 -21.55 16.50 5.60
C ASN A 1005 -22.05 17.08 6.93
N SER A 1006 -21.19 17.79 7.67
CA SER A 1006 -21.57 18.40 8.95
C SER A 1006 -22.55 19.57 8.78
N ARG A 1007 -22.38 20.42 7.75
CA ARG A 1007 -23.33 21.50 7.46
C ARG A 1007 -24.69 20.98 6.98
N ALA A 1008 -24.71 19.94 6.14
CA ALA A 1008 -25.94 19.28 5.72
C ALA A 1008 -26.71 18.72 6.92
N ALA A 1009 -26.03 17.97 7.79
CA ALA A 1009 -26.63 17.44 9.02
C ALA A 1009 -27.15 18.55 9.96
N LEU A 1010 -26.43 19.68 10.05
CA LEU A 1010 -26.83 20.83 10.86
C LEU A 1010 -28.11 21.48 10.32
N LEU A 1011 -28.22 21.71 9.01
CA LEU A 1011 -29.42 22.30 8.42
C LEU A 1011 -30.64 21.39 8.60
N ASP A 1012 -30.49 20.09 8.33
CA ASP A 1012 -31.58 19.13 8.51
C ASP A 1012 -32.05 19.08 9.98
N ALA A 1013 -31.12 19.13 10.94
CA ALA A 1013 -31.48 19.19 12.35
C ALA A 1013 -32.22 20.48 12.71
N ILE A 1014 -31.75 21.64 12.23
CA ILE A 1014 -32.36 22.96 12.46
C ILE A 1014 -33.79 23.04 11.87
N ASP A 1015 -34.05 22.35 10.78
CA ASP A 1015 -35.40 22.26 10.20
C ASP A 1015 -36.36 21.43 11.06
N THR A 1016 -35.84 20.50 11.85
CA THR A 1016 -36.65 19.72 12.81
C THR A 1016 -36.84 20.41 14.16
N TRP A 1017 -35.94 21.30 14.57
CA TRP A 1017 -36.00 21.95 15.88
C TRP A 1017 -37.05 23.07 15.95
N PRO A 1018 -37.79 23.20 17.07
CA PRO A 1018 -38.66 24.33 17.32
C PRO A 1018 -37.83 25.63 17.42
N VAL A 1019 -38.43 26.75 17.01
CA VAL A 1019 -37.74 28.06 17.03
C VAL A 1019 -37.49 28.54 18.47
N ASP A 1020 -38.45 28.33 19.37
CA ASP A 1020 -38.40 28.67 20.80
C ASP A 1020 -39.20 27.63 21.60
N ASN A 1021 -39.02 27.58 22.91
CA ASN A 1021 -39.58 26.59 23.84
C ASN A 1021 -41.10 26.71 24.05
N SER A 1022 -41.79 27.55 23.29
CA SER A 1022 -43.22 27.84 23.41
C SER A 1022 -44.14 26.89 22.62
N GLN A 1023 -43.60 26.06 21.70
CA GLN A 1023 -44.40 25.22 20.79
C GLN A 1023 -43.90 23.77 20.62
N GLY A 1024 -42.91 23.30 21.40
CA GLY A 1024 -42.28 21.98 21.23
C GLY A 1024 -42.61 20.96 22.34
N GLU A 1025 -42.33 19.67 22.09
CA GLU A 1025 -42.26 18.63 23.13
C GLU A 1025 -41.22 19.02 24.19
N GLU A 1026 -41.50 18.84 25.49
CA GLU A 1026 -40.65 19.28 26.63
C GLU A 1026 -39.18 18.80 26.57
N THR A 1027 -38.88 17.80 25.73
CA THR A 1027 -37.56 17.16 25.61
C THR A 1027 -36.70 17.62 24.41
N GLN A 1028 -37.25 18.37 23.45
CA GLN A 1028 -36.50 18.79 22.25
C GLN A 1028 -35.72 20.11 22.51
N ILE A 1029 -34.52 20.24 21.92
CA ILE A 1029 -33.76 21.49 21.98
C ILE A 1029 -34.33 22.52 21.00
N SER A 1030 -34.38 23.79 21.39
CA SER A 1030 -34.79 24.87 20.48
C SER A 1030 -33.62 25.45 19.68
N LEU A 1031 -33.92 26.03 18.51
CA LEU A 1031 -32.96 26.81 17.74
C LEU A 1031 -32.43 28.00 18.57
N LEU A 1032 -33.28 28.61 19.41
CA LEU A 1032 -32.89 29.69 20.32
C LEU A 1032 -31.81 29.24 21.31
N ASP A 1033 -31.94 28.05 21.90
CA ASP A 1033 -30.96 27.51 22.86
C ASP A 1033 -29.59 27.29 22.19
N VAL A 1034 -29.58 26.71 20.99
CA VAL A 1034 -28.34 26.48 20.22
C VAL A 1034 -27.71 27.82 19.81
N ALA A 1035 -28.51 28.78 19.34
CA ALA A 1035 -28.01 30.10 18.96
C ALA A 1035 -27.43 30.86 20.16
N ASN A 1036 -28.07 30.79 21.33
CA ASN A 1036 -27.55 31.37 22.58
C ASN A 1036 -26.25 30.68 23.03
N CYS A 1037 -26.14 29.35 22.85
CA CYS A 1037 -24.91 28.61 23.10
C CYS A 1037 -23.77 29.10 22.17
N LEU A 1038 -24.00 29.22 20.87
CA LEU A 1038 -23.03 29.76 19.90
C LEU A 1038 -22.63 31.21 20.24
N LEU A 1039 -23.59 32.03 20.70
CA LEU A 1039 -23.31 33.41 21.13
C LEU A 1039 -22.46 33.46 22.40
N SER A 1040 -22.71 32.56 23.35
CA SER A 1040 -21.87 32.39 24.56
C SER A 1040 -20.45 31.97 24.18
N LEU A 1041 -20.31 30.96 23.33
CA LEU A 1041 -19.01 30.50 22.81
C LEU A 1041 -18.24 31.63 22.10
N LEU A 1042 -18.95 32.47 21.34
CA LEU A 1042 -18.34 33.62 20.66
C LEU A 1042 -17.78 34.63 21.65
N LYS A 1043 -18.53 34.91 22.72
CA LYS A 1043 -18.09 35.79 23.81
C LYS A 1043 -16.84 35.25 24.51
N GLN A 1044 -16.80 33.95 24.78
CA GLN A 1044 -15.68 33.30 25.48
C GLN A 1044 -14.42 33.19 24.60
N SER A 1045 -14.60 33.05 23.27
CA SER A 1045 -13.50 32.70 22.35
C SER A 1045 -12.88 33.90 21.65
N LEU A 1046 -13.14 35.15 22.07
CA LEU A 1046 -12.65 36.36 21.38
C LEU A 1046 -11.12 36.42 21.25
N GLU A 1047 -10.38 35.83 22.19
CA GLU A 1047 -8.92 35.79 22.19
C GLU A 1047 -8.35 34.47 21.63
N THR A 1048 -9.21 33.46 21.42
CA THR A 1048 -8.79 32.12 20.97
C THR A 1048 -9.09 31.93 19.49
N GLU A 1049 -8.16 32.31 18.61
CA GLU A 1049 -8.37 32.29 17.14
C GLU A 1049 -8.77 30.92 16.58
N ARG A 1050 -8.23 29.84 17.16
CA ARG A 1050 -8.53 28.45 16.78
C ARG A 1050 -10.03 28.13 16.82
N VAL A 1051 -10.75 28.72 17.77
CA VAL A 1051 -12.19 28.53 17.96
C VAL A 1051 -12.97 29.65 17.31
N LEU A 1052 -12.47 30.88 17.40
CA LEU A 1052 -13.12 32.07 16.87
C LEU A 1052 -13.36 31.98 15.36
N LEU A 1053 -12.37 31.55 14.57
CA LEU A 1053 -12.50 31.54 13.10
C LEU A 1053 -13.56 30.54 12.62
N PRO A 1054 -13.55 29.25 13.03
CA PRO A 1054 -14.62 28.32 12.67
C PRO A 1054 -15.99 28.79 13.17
N LEU A 1055 -16.07 29.42 14.34
CA LEU A 1055 -17.34 29.90 14.88
C LEU A 1055 -17.91 31.08 14.08
N LEU A 1056 -17.08 32.04 13.69
CA LEU A 1056 -17.50 33.12 12.80
C LEU A 1056 -17.95 32.59 11.43
N ASP A 1057 -17.27 31.56 10.91
CA ASP A 1057 -17.62 30.92 9.63
C ASP A 1057 -18.97 30.19 9.70
N VAL A 1058 -19.23 29.44 10.77
CA VAL A 1058 -20.55 28.81 10.98
C VAL A 1058 -21.65 29.86 11.15
N LEU A 1059 -21.40 30.94 11.91
CA LEU A 1059 -22.38 32.02 12.06
C LEU A 1059 -22.65 32.77 10.74
N ALA A 1060 -21.62 32.97 9.91
CA ALA A 1060 -21.76 33.51 8.56
C ALA A 1060 -22.60 32.58 7.68
N PHE A 1061 -22.29 31.28 7.69
CA PHE A 1061 -23.04 30.26 6.95
C PHE A 1061 -24.51 30.22 7.37
N LEU A 1062 -24.82 30.21 8.67
CA LEU A 1062 -26.20 30.24 9.17
C LEU A 1062 -26.92 31.54 8.79
N SER A 1063 -26.20 32.65 8.69
CA SER A 1063 -26.74 33.92 8.20
C SER A 1063 -27.07 33.86 6.71
N ASP A 1064 -26.16 33.34 5.89
CA ASP A 1064 -26.36 33.22 4.44
C ASP A 1064 -27.51 32.24 4.09
N MET A 1065 -27.72 31.21 4.93
CA MET A 1065 -28.85 30.28 4.82
C MET A 1065 -30.16 30.80 5.44
N GLN A 1066 -30.21 32.08 5.86
CA GLN A 1066 -31.38 32.73 6.47
C GLN A 1066 -31.90 32.07 7.76
N VAL A 1067 -31.10 31.21 8.40
CA VAL A 1067 -31.48 30.52 9.64
C VAL A 1067 -31.66 31.52 10.79
N LEU A 1068 -30.75 32.49 10.91
CA LEU A 1068 -30.82 33.48 11.98
C LEU A 1068 -32.04 34.40 11.87
N GLU A 1069 -32.63 34.57 10.69
CA GLU A 1069 -33.84 35.38 10.49
C GLU A 1069 -35.06 34.78 11.23
N ARG A 1070 -35.10 33.44 11.37
CA ARG A 1070 -36.13 32.71 12.13
C ARG A 1070 -36.18 33.12 13.60
N LEU A 1071 -35.09 33.67 14.14
CA LEU A 1071 -34.98 34.09 15.54
C LEU A 1071 -35.49 35.52 15.80
N THR A 1072 -35.91 36.26 14.77
CA THR A 1072 -36.33 37.68 14.91
C THR A 1072 -37.52 37.85 15.87
N SER A 1073 -38.40 36.86 15.97
CA SER A 1073 -39.56 36.85 16.87
C SER A 1073 -39.26 36.35 18.29
N THR A 1074 -38.00 35.97 18.58
CA THR A 1074 -37.57 35.37 19.86
C THR A 1074 -36.80 36.37 20.74
N SER A 1075 -36.37 35.94 21.92
CA SER A 1075 -35.52 36.72 22.84
C SER A 1075 -34.03 36.78 22.45
N PHE A 1076 -33.64 36.24 21.28
CA PHE A 1076 -32.25 36.21 20.84
C PHE A 1076 -31.62 37.61 20.74
N ASN A 1077 -30.43 37.79 21.31
CA ASN A 1077 -29.78 39.09 21.40
C ASN A 1077 -28.88 39.40 20.19
N PHE A 1078 -29.49 39.83 19.08
CA PHE A 1078 -28.76 40.25 17.87
C PHE A 1078 -27.76 41.38 18.10
N ARG A 1079 -28.02 42.29 19.07
CA ARG A 1079 -27.08 43.38 19.41
C ARG A 1079 -25.81 42.84 20.07
N ALA A 1080 -25.93 41.81 20.90
CA ALA A 1080 -24.77 41.13 21.47
C ALA A 1080 -23.96 40.42 20.37
N LEU A 1081 -24.61 39.74 19.41
CA LEU A 1081 -23.93 39.14 18.26
C LEU A 1081 -23.17 40.20 17.43
N LEU A 1082 -23.78 41.35 17.17
CA LEU A 1082 -23.13 42.48 16.50
C LEU A 1082 -21.92 42.97 17.30
N SER A 1083 -22.08 43.17 18.62
CA SER A 1083 -21.02 43.66 19.51
C SER A 1083 -19.84 42.69 19.56
N TYR A 1084 -20.08 41.39 19.71
CA TYR A 1084 -19.02 40.39 19.76
C TYR A 1084 -18.33 40.21 18.40
N THR A 1085 -19.07 40.28 17.29
CA THR A 1085 -18.48 40.32 15.95
C THR A 1085 -17.56 41.53 15.79
N GLN A 1086 -17.99 42.72 16.24
CA GLN A 1086 -17.15 43.93 16.23
C GLN A 1086 -15.90 43.80 17.10
N LYS A 1087 -16.02 43.18 18.28
CA LYS A 1087 -14.88 42.92 19.18
C LYS A 1087 -13.90 41.92 18.58
N ALA A 1088 -14.40 40.86 17.93
CA ALA A 1088 -13.59 39.80 17.34
C ALA A 1088 -12.56 40.33 16.33
N HIS A 1089 -12.91 41.34 15.52
CA HIS A 1089 -12.00 41.94 14.55
C HIS A 1089 -11.45 43.32 14.94
N PHE A 1090 -11.69 43.80 16.15
CA PHE A 1090 -11.24 45.13 16.58
C PHE A 1090 -9.73 45.29 16.43
N LYS A 1091 -9.29 46.22 15.56
CA LYS A 1091 -7.88 46.46 15.20
C LYS A 1091 -7.14 45.22 14.68
N SER A 1092 -7.85 44.19 14.22
CA SER A 1092 -7.27 42.97 13.67
C SER A 1092 -6.64 43.23 12.31
N THR A 1093 -5.47 42.63 12.07
CA THR A 1093 -4.87 42.55 10.73
C THR A 1093 -5.15 41.21 10.03
N HIS A 1094 -5.81 40.27 10.71
CA HIS A 1094 -6.09 38.93 10.22
C HIS A 1094 -7.19 38.94 9.15
N MET A 1095 -6.81 38.80 7.88
CA MET A 1095 -7.70 38.93 6.71
C MET A 1095 -8.93 38.01 6.73
N PRO A 1096 -8.82 36.68 6.97
CA PRO A 1096 -10.00 35.80 7.07
C PRO A 1096 -11.02 36.26 8.12
N LYS A 1097 -10.53 36.77 9.25
CA LYS A 1097 -11.38 37.23 10.37
C LYS A 1097 -12.22 38.44 9.95
N LEU A 1098 -11.63 39.35 9.18
CA LEU A 1098 -12.28 40.54 8.66
C LEU A 1098 -13.31 40.22 7.57
N HIS A 1099 -13.04 39.23 6.71
CA HIS A 1099 -14.02 38.75 5.72
C HIS A 1099 -15.22 38.06 6.37
N LEU A 1100 -14.99 37.12 7.30
CA LEU A 1100 -16.08 36.45 8.03
C LEU A 1100 -16.95 37.44 8.81
N ALA A 1101 -16.35 38.49 9.37
CA ALA A 1101 -17.11 39.56 10.02
C ALA A 1101 -18.02 40.32 9.03
N LEU A 1102 -17.56 40.58 7.79
CA LEU A 1102 -18.38 41.19 6.75
C LEU A 1102 -19.52 40.27 6.30
N ASP A 1103 -19.29 38.96 6.22
CA ASP A 1103 -20.33 37.98 5.91
C ASP A 1103 -21.42 37.95 7.00
N ILE A 1104 -21.04 37.96 8.29
CA ILE A 1104 -22.00 38.09 9.40
C ILE A 1104 -22.75 39.43 9.34
N TYR A 1105 -22.06 40.53 8.99
CA TYR A 1105 -22.72 41.84 8.83
C TYR A 1105 -23.73 41.87 7.69
N ARG A 1106 -23.58 41.04 6.66
CA ARG A 1106 -24.59 40.87 5.61
C ARG A 1106 -25.90 40.35 6.19
N GLY A 1107 -25.84 39.36 7.09
CA GLY A 1107 -27.02 38.88 7.82
C GLY A 1107 -27.58 39.93 8.78
N LEU A 1108 -26.74 40.46 9.68
CA LEU A 1108 -27.18 41.43 10.70
C LEU A 1108 -27.72 42.75 10.14
N GLY A 1109 -27.32 43.12 8.93
CA GLY A 1109 -27.80 44.31 8.23
C GLY A 1109 -29.24 44.19 7.72
N THR A 1110 -29.78 42.98 7.63
CA THR A 1110 -31.20 42.73 7.28
C THR A 1110 -32.12 42.74 8.50
N MET A 1111 -31.56 42.58 9.72
CA MET A 1111 -32.32 42.51 10.96
C MET A 1111 -32.72 43.91 11.47
N PRO A 1112 -34.01 44.21 11.72
CA PRO A 1112 -34.47 45.54 12.14
C PRO A 1112 -33.77 46.08 13.40
N SER A 1113 -33.45 45.20 14.35
CA SER A 1113 -32.81 45.56 15.64
C SER A 1113 -31.37 46.04 15.53
N THR A 1114 -30.67 45.70 14.45
CA THR A 1114 -29.22 45.95 14.25
C THR A 1114 -28.89 46.60 12.91
N GLN A 1115 -29.86 46.79 12.01
CA GLN A 1115 -29.66 47.30 10.65
C GLN A 1115 -28.90 48.64 10.64
N VAL A 1116 -29.34 49.61 11.44
CA VAL A 1116 -28.74 50.95 11.51
C VAL A 1116 -27.28 50.89 11.96
N ASP A 1117 -27.00 50.15 13.03
CA ASP A 1117 -25.67 50.02 13.60
C ASP A 1117 -24.73 49.24 12.67
N THR A 1118 -25.26 48.21 11.99
CA THR A 1118 -24.50 47.38 11.04
C THR A 1118 -24.13 48.17 9.79
N ILE A 1119 -25.08 48.89 9.18
CA ILE A 1119 -24.81 49.77 8.02
C ILE A 1119 -23.77 50.82 8.37
N THR A 1120 -23.88 51.43 9.56
CA THR A 1120 -22.91 52.41 10.05
C THR A 1120 -21.51 51.78 10.20
N LYS A 1121 -21.43 50.56 10.74
CA LYS A 1121 -20.18 49.82 10.89
C LYS A 1121 -19.56 49.44 9.54
N VAL A 1122 -20.31 48.85 8.61
CA VAL A 1122 -19.81 48.46 7.28
C VAL A 1122 -19.36 49.69 6.50
N THR A 1123 -20.10 50.81 6.59
CA THR A 1123 -19.71 52.10 5.98
C THR A 1123 -18.35 52.59 6.52
N SER A 1124 -18.06 52.41 7.82
CA SER A 1124 -16.75 52.74 8.38
C SER A 1124 -15.61 51.89 7.81
N MET A 1125 -15.90 50.66 7.37
CA MET A 1125 -14.92 49.72 6.81
C MET A 1125 -14.57 50.04 5.34
N LEU A 1126 -15.31 50.94 4.66
CA LEU A 1126 -14.92 51.47 3.34
C LEU A 1126 -13.60 52.26 3.38
N LEU A 1127 -13.16 52.69 4.57
CA LEU A 1127 -11.88 53.35 4.79
C LEU A 1127 -10.85 52.45 5.49
N HIS A 1128 -11.07 51.13 5.51
CA HIS A 1128 -10.14 50.17 6.11
C HIS A 1128 -8.76 50.23 5.43
N PRO A 1129 -7.62 50.00 6.13
CA PRO A 1129 -6.29 50.05 5.52
C PRO A 1129 -6.08 49.06 4.36
N PHE A 1130 -6.70 47.87 4.42
CA PHE A 1130 -6.56 46.83 3.39
C PHE A 1130 -7.53 47.00 2.21
N PRO A 1131 -7.05 47.06 0.96
CA PRO A 1131 -7.88 47.17 -0.24
C PRO A 1131 -8.98 46.10 -0.36
N LYS A 1132 -8.62 44.83 -0.11
CA LYS A 1132 -9.57 43.70 -0.22
C LYS A 1132 -10.76 43.82 0.73
N ILE A 1133 -10.54 44.39 1.92
CA ILE A 1133 -11.60 44.61 2.90
C ILE A 1133 -12.50 45.78 2.49
N ARG A 1134 -11.95 46.83 1.88
CA ARG A 1134 -12.76 47.93 1.34
C ARG A 1134 -13.68 47.46 0.22
N ILE A 1135 -13.17 46.63 -0.70
CA ILE A 1135 -13.95 46.02 -1.78
C ILE A 1135 -15.10 45.17 -1.22
N ALA A 1136 -14.78 44.23 -0.32
CA ALA A 1136 -15.79 43.36 0.29
C ALA A 1136 -16.81 44.15 1.15
N ALA A 1137 -16.38 45.23 1.82
CA ALA A 1137 -17.27 46.13 2.55
C ALA A 1137 -18.21 46.89 1.60
N ALA A 1138 -17.71 47.33 0.44
CA ALA A 1138 -18.53 47.99 -0.58
C ALA A 1138 -19.57 47.04 -1.18
N GLU A 1139 -19.18 45.80 -1.49
CA GLU A 1139 -20.09 44.75 -1.97
C GLU A 1139 -21.16 44.43 -0.91
N THR A 1140 -20.76 44.25 0.35
CA THR A 1140 -21.67 43.98 1.46
C THR A 1140 -22.65 45.14 1.67
N LEU A 1141 -22.15 46.38 1.66
CA LEU A 1141 -23.00 47.57 1.80
C LEU A 1141 -23.95 47.74 0.61
N TRP A 1142 -23.52 47.44 -0.61
CA TRP A 1142 -24.37 47.48 -1.80
C TRP A 1142 -25.45 46.40 -1.74
N MET A 1143 -25.14 45.19 -1.26
CA MET A 1143 -26.16 44.15 -1.07
C MET A 1143 -27.26 44.60 -0.10
N LEU A 1144 -26.88 45.28 0.99
CA LEU A 1144 -27.80 45.77 2.02
C LEU A 1144 -28.60 47.02 1.62
N THR A 1145 -28.02 47.94 0.84
CA THR A 1145 -28.59 49.28 0.62
C THR A 1145 -28.95 49.59 -0.83
N LYS A 1146 -28.42 48.82 -1.78
CA LYS A 1146 -28.53 49.05 -3.25
C LYS A 1146 -28.06 50.45 -3.68
N GLU A 1147 -27.15 51.06 -2.92
CA GLU A 1147 -26.65 52.41 -3.19
C GLU A 1147 -25.73 52.44 -4.42
N GLU A 1148 -26.18 53.02 -5.53
CA GLU A 1148 -25.44 53.02 -6.81
C GLU A 1148 -24.13 53.81 -6.76
N GLY A 1149 -24.00 54.75 -5.81
CA GLY A 1149 -22.74 55.46 -5.54
C GLY A 1149 -21.57 54.53 -5.24
N LEU A 1150 -21.84 53.32 -4.74
CA LEU A 1150 -20.83 52.32 -4.42
C LEU A 1150 -20.14 51.72 -5.66
N LYS A 1151 -20.80 51.69 -6.83
CA LYS A 1151 -20.23 51.12 -8.07
C LYS A 1151 -19.26 52.06 -8.78
N ARG A 1152 -19.29 53.35 -8.45
CA ARG A 1152 -18.60 54.42 -9.19
C ARG A 1152 -17.19 54.72 -8.64
N GLN A 1153 -16.75 53.98 -7.64
CA GLN A 1153 -15.50 54.24 -6.92
C GLN A 1153 -14.56 53.04 -7.04
N ASP A 1154 -13.26 53.30 -7.22
CA ASP A 1154 -12.22 52.28 -7.11
C ASP A 1154 -11.86 52.05 -5.63
N TRP A 1155 -12.48 51.04 -5.03
CA TRP A 1155 -12.25 50.68 -3.62
C TRP A 1155 -10.85 50.16 -3.32
N SER A 1156 -10.03 49.89 -4.35
CA SER A 1156 -8.61 49.55 -4.16
C SER A 1156 -7.76 50.77 -3.82
N ALA A 1157 -8.23 51.99 -4.11
CA ALA A 1157 -7.53 53.26 -3.86
C ALA A 1157 -7.29 53.55 -2.36
N ALA A 1158 -6.39 54.49 -2.07
CA ALA A 1158 -6.00 54.81 -0.70
C ALA A 1158 -7.18 55.42 0.12
N PRO A 1159 -7.28 55.15 1.44
CA PRO A 1159 -8.37 55.70 2.26
C PRO A 1159 -8.50 57.24 2.20
N LYS A 1160 -7.38 57.96 2.00
CA LYS A 1160 -7.38 59.43 1.87
C LYS A 1160 -8.15 59.91 0.64
N SER A 1161 -8.04 59.23 -0.50
CA SER A 1161 -8.76 59.60 -1.73
C SER A 1161 -10.23 59.19 -1.70
N LEU A 1162 -10.57 58.14 -0.93
CA LEU A 1162 -11.94 57.63 -0.78
C LEU A 1162 -12.77 58.40 0.25
N LYS A 1163 -12.14 59.17 1.14
CA LYS A 1163 -12.81 59.85 2.26
C LYS A 1163 -14.01 60.70 1.83
N HIS A 1164 -13.84 61.53 0.80
CA HIS A 1164 -14.92 62.42 0.33
C HIS A 1164 -16.10 61.64 -0.30
N ALA A 1165 -15.81 60.51 -0.96
CA ALA A 1165 -16.84 59.63 -1.50
C ALA A 1165 -17.61 58.89 -0.39
N VAL A 1166 -16.89 58.41 0.63
CA VAL A 1166 -17.48 57.74 1.80
C VAL A 1166 -18.33 58.69 2.64
N ASP A 1167 -17.90 59.95 2.82
CA ASP A 1167 -18.68 60.97 3.51
C ASP A 1167 -19.97 61.33 2.74
N GLY A 1168 -19.91 61.35 1.40
CA GLY A 1168 -21.09 61.48 0.53
C GLY A 1168 -22.08 60.32 0.69
N ILE A 1169 -21.59 59.07 0.57
CA ILE A 1169 -22.40 57.85 0.79
C ILE A 1169 -23.00 57.82 2.21
N ARG A 1170 -22.26 58.28 3.22
CA ARG A 1170 -22.76 58.39 4.60
C ARG A 1170 -23.89 59.42 4.70
N GLY A 1171 -23.80 60.53 3.97
CA GLY A 1171 -24.85 61.54 3.86
C GLY A 1171 -26.11 60.99 3.20
N ASP A 1172 -25.98 60.30 2.07
CA ASP A 1172 -27.09 59.71 1.31
C ASP A 1172 -27.82 58.61 2.11
N LEU A 1173 -27.06 57.76 2.79
CA LEU A 1173 -27.61 56.74 3.70
C LEU A 1173 -28.19 57.33 4.99
N GLY A 1174 -27.76 58.52 5.39
CA GLY A 1174 -28.31 59.28 6.52
C GLY A 1174 -29.62 59.99 6.18
N ALA A 1175 -29.75 60.53 4.97
CA ALA A 1175 -30.95 61.22 4.49
C ALA A 1175 -32.12 60.24 4.27
N LYS A 1176 -31.86 58.99 3.84
CA LYS A 1176 -32.86 57.92 3.73
C LYS A 1176 -33.40 57.40 5.08
N ARG A 1177 -32.83 57.82 6.23
CA ARG A 1177 -33.30 57.44 7.59
C ARG A 1177 -34.41 58.35 8.16
N LEU A 1178 -34.69 59.48 7.50
CA LEU A 1178 -35.68 60.49 7.93
C LEU A 1178 -37.01 60.40 7.15
N VAL A 1179 -37.19 59.34 6.35
CA VAL A 1179 -38.43 59.04 5.58
C VAL A 1179 -39.04 57.74 6.08
#